data_AF-A0AAW1N6I0-F1
#
_entry.id   AF-A0AAW1N6I0-F1
#
_cell.length_a   1.000
_cell.length_b   1.000
_cell.length_c   1.000
_cell.angle_alpha   90.00
_cell.angle_beta   90.00
_cell.angle_gamma   90.00
#
_symmetry.space_group_name_H-M   'P 1'
#
loop_
_entity.id
_entity.type
_entity.pdbx_description
1 polymer ?
#
loop_
_entity_poly.entity_id
_entity_poly.type
_entity_poly.pdbx_seq_one_letter_code
_entity_poly.pdbx_strand_id
1 'polypeptide(L)'
;MGLCSLACLFFHKNSRISDSLKGRSMLVAAIMDVVTSNCESKENGLFQPCLSANAEMRDIASAIQVIEGGLNLDDPRGDEDDDGDKGLKGIGIKILGGTTILGFSRTTATVDYADSNYVDSGKNTSKSHLYQKRYDGSHEDANVSSAVVPGLWDDLHSQHVAVPFAAWALANWAVASEVNRYHIQELDQDGHAVMTTLAAPERSVRWHGSLVARLLLEDNHVQLNDKVSDWSSSLLATLSQACQTDDIPLAQVALSAFLLSLERCSGTKKVLMEKGLGTMRDTAKQTTKHKDIQEALARALELMCTGDSEIHLSLEESLKWSGVLVPWACGQSSSEKTRCSAKKVLSRIFEDFGPCSVPISQAWLTILLKEVMGSTKTTSGKGVSQPKSDKVKTQIDQSNIQSGIQIAGLLVNAVVNLAGKQLGIVYDFGDSFPLADLLTQEPFAGPFKSLNKDQVPKCDAADSAVATLKGIKVLTEICADDLMNLNKIVDFGVLCLLRRLLLRDDYENLAAIEAYDASRVREGQDNGANFLVESTAEAANPSDVRIPHSSHIRRHAARLLTILSALPKVQKVIVTDATWCKWLEDCANGKIPGCNDPKIQSYAKAALLNVFCHVKGDPDSKNISGSDTAVVNENRVCPRYEDMIFLINPELPHWKCPDNPNSGSLNKAPDDDAHSANSVNEHSKQKAPTIDVVFVHGLRGGPFKSWRISEDKSSTKSGLIEKIDQEAGKQGTFWPGEWLSVDFPHARLFTLKYKTNLTQWSGASLPLQEVSSMLLEKLVAADIGSRPVVFVTHSMGGLVVKQLLYQAKTENLNNLVNNTIGVVFYSCPHFGSKLADMPWRMGLVLRPAPSIGELRSGSPRLVELNDFIRQLHKKGLLEVLSFCETKVTPLVEGYGGWAFRMEIVPIESAYPGFGDIVVLESTDHINSCKPVNRDDPSYTEILGFLHKLKALHT
;
A
#
# COMPACT_ATOMS: atom_id res chain seq x y z
N MET A 1 -24.87 -42.25 -25.34
CA MET A 1 -25.71 -43.48 -25.34
C MET A 1 -24.89 -44.76 -25.59
N GLY A 2 -24.41 -45.04 -26.82
CA GLY A 2 -23.82 -46.35 -27.18
C GLY A 2 -22.72 -46.88 -26.24
N LEU A 3 -21.82 -46.02 -25.74
CA LEU A 3 -20.77 -46.40 -24.78
C LEU A 3 -21.30 -46.70 -23.37
N CYS A 4 -22.25 -45.93 -22.83
CA CYS A 4 -22.90 -46.24 -21.55
C CYS A 4 -23.73 -47.53 -21.66
N SER A 5 -24.42 -47.75 -22.78
CA SER A 5 -25.09 -49.01 -23.07
C SER A 5 -24.10 -50.17 -23.24
N LEU A 6 -22.91 -49.96 -23.82
CA LEU A 6 -21.86 -50.98 -23.88
C LEU A 6 -21.30 -51.31 -22.49
N ALA A 7 -21.03 -50.31 -21.65
CA ALA A 7 -20.58 -50.50 -20.27
C ALA A 7 -21.63 -51.25 -19.45
N CYS A 8 -22.91 -50.83 -19.51
CA CYS A 8 -24.01 -51.56 -18.89
C CYS A 8 -24.12 -52.99 -19.44
N LEU A 9 -24.08 -53.21 -20.77
CA LEU A 9 -24.09 -54.55 -21.36
C LEU A 9 -22.88 -55.40 -20.94
N PHE A 10 -21.72 -54.79 -20.67
CA PHE A 10 -20.53 -55.50 -20.23
C PHE A 10 -20.62 -55.97 -18.78
N PHE A 11 -21.13 -55.12 -17.89
CA PHE A 11 -21.40 -55.46 -16.48
C PHE A 11 -22.63 -56.36 -16.30
N HIS A 12 -23.63 -56.29 -17.19
CA HIS A 12 -24.92 -56.96 -17.02
C HIS A 12 -25.06 -58.28 -17.82
N LYS A 13 -24.09 -58.67 -18.67
CA LYS A 13 -24.31 -59.74 -19.68
C LYS A 13 -23.18 -60.75 -19.91
N ASN A 14 -22.26 -60.95 -18.96
CA ASN A 14 -21.13 -61.89 -19.09
C ASN A 14 -21.11 -63.02 -18.04
N SER A 15 -22.15 -63.85 -17.99
CA SER A 15 -22.15 -65.12 -17.23
C SER A 15 -21.60 -66.33 -17.99
N ARG A 16 -21.34 -66.21 -19.31
CA ARG A 16 -20.79 -67.27 -20.15
C ARG A 16 -19.91 -66.71 -21.28
N ILE A 17 -18.59 -66.89 -21.16
CA ILE A 17 -17.55 -67.04 -22.20
C ILE A 17 -16.18 -66.95 -21.48
N SER A 18 -15.34 -67.99 -21.63
CA SER A 18 -14.13 -68.20 -20.84
C SER A 18 -12.83 -67.65 -21.45
N ASP A 19 -12.90 -66.78 -22.48
CA ASP A 19 -11.79 -66.60 -23.43
C ASP A 19 -11.43 -65.13 -23.78
N SER A 20 -11.51 -64.18 -22.83
CA SER A 20 -11.20 -62.77 -23.14
C SER A 20 -10.52 -61.91 -22.06
N LEU A 21 -9.54 -62.45 -21.32
CA LEU A 21 -8.68 -61.63 -20.44
C LEU A 21 -8.07 -60.42 -21.17
N LYS A 22 -7.65 -60.60 -22.44
CA LYS A 22 -7.08 -59.54 -23.29
C LYS A 22 -8.13 -58.50 -23.72
N GLY A 23 -9.36 -58.93 -24.03
CA GLY A 23 -10.47 -58.04 -24.39
C GLY A 23 -11.02 -57.24 -23.21
N ARG A 24 -11.07 -57.85 -22.01
CA ARG A 24 -11.42 -57.18 -20.75
C ARG A 24 -10.44 -56.05 -20.42
N SER A 25 -9.14 -56.30 -20.53
CA SER A 25 -8.10 -55.28 -20.32
C SER A 25 -8.22 -54.12 -21.31
N MET A 26 -8.46 -54.39 -22.60
CA MET A 26 -8.63 -53.34 -23.61
C MET A 26 -9.90 -52.49 -23.41
N LEU A 27 -11.03 -53.09 -23.00
CA LEU A 27 -12.25 -52.30 -22.74
C LEU A 27 -12.13 -51.48 -21.44
N VAL A 28 -11.53 -52.04 -20.38
CA VAL A 28 -11.25 -51.28 -19.15
C VAL A 28 -10.31 -50.11 -19.44
N ALA A 29 -9.27 -50.32 -20.25
CA ALA A 29 -8.39 -49.24 -20.70
C ALA A 29 -9.16 -48.17 -21.49
N ALA A 30 -10.05 -48.55 -22.41
CA ALA A 30 -10.86 -47.60 -23.17
C ALA A 30 -11.91 -46.85 -22.34
N ILE A 31 -12.51 -47.49 -21.32
CA ILE A 31 -13.41 -46.81 -20.37
C ILE A 31 -12.62 -45.83 -19.50
N MET A 32 -11.46 -46.25 -18.99
CA MET A 32 -10.62 -45.36 -18.20
C MET A 32 -10.09 -44.19 -19.03
N ASP A 33 -9.69 -44.41 -20.28
CA ASP A 33 -9.29 -43.34 -21.22
C ASP A 33 -10.40 -42.30 -21.41
N VAL A 34 -11.68 -42.72 -21.53
CA VAL A 34 -12.84 -41.81 -21.56
C VAL A 34 -13.08 -41.09 -20.21
N VAL A 35 -12.77 -41.74 -19.09
CA VAL A 35 -12.88 -41.12 -17.75
C VAL A 35 -11.74 -40.13 -17.49
N THR A 36 -10.50 -40.43 -17.89
CA THR A 36 -9.32 -39.64 -17.56
C THR A 36 -8.97 -38.56 -18.57
N SER A 37 -9.32 -38.73 -19.85
CA SER A 37 -9.06 -37.72 -20.91
C SER A 37 -9.64 -36.34 -20.58
N ASN A 38 -10.82 -36.29 -19.94
CA ASN A 38 -11.42 -35.04 -19.48
C ASN A 38 -10.65 -34.39 -18.32
N CYS A 39 -9.95 -35.18 -17.50
CA CYS A 39 -9.17 -34.73 -16.33
C CYS A 39 -7.79 -34.12 -16.68
N GLU A 40 -7.42 -34.06 -17.96
CA GLU A 40 -6.13 -33.54 -18.44
C GLU A 40 -6.25 -32.22 -19.24
N SER A 41 -7.47 -31.81 -19.59
CA SER A 41 -7.71 -30.61 -20.39
C SER A 41 -7.30 -29.33 -19.64
N LYS A 42 -6.59 -28.41 -20.34
CA LYS A 42 -5.87 -27.29 -19.70
C LYS A 42 -6.54 -25.91 -19.83
N GLU A 43 -7.56 -25.78 -20.66
CA GLU A 43 -8.26 -24.51 -20.94
C GLU A 43 -9.72 -24.75 -21.32
N ASN A 44 -10.65 -23.97 -20.74
CA ASN A 44 -11.93 -23.43 -21.25
C ASN A 44 -12.85 -24.20 -22.23
N GLY A 45 -12.57 -25.44 -22.60
CA GLY A 45 -13.55 -26.32 -23.24
C GLY A 45 -14.64 -26.63 -22.24
N LEU A 46 -15.90 -26.30 -22.56
CA LEU A 46 -17.02 -26.86 -21.83
C LEU A 46 -16.89 -28.38 -21.88
N PHE A 47 -16.93 -29.01 -20.70
CA PHE A 47 -17.13 -30.45 -20.60
C PHE A 47 -18.38 -30.79 -21.42
N GLN A 48 -18.23 -31.47 -22.56
CA GLN A 48 -19.34 -31.67 -23.47
C GLN A 48 -20.15 -32.88 -22.98
N PRO A 49 -21.44 -32.73 -22.63
CA PRO A 49 -22.19 -33.81 -22.00
C PRO A 49 -22.36 -34.98 -22.99
N CYS A 50 -21.85 -36.15 -22.62
CA CYS A 50 -22.06 -37.39 -23.39
C CYS A 50 -23.45 -38.01 -23.17
N LEU A 51 -24.22 -37.44 -22.23
CA LEU A 51 -25.58 -37.79 -21.85
C LEU A 51 -26.57 -36.75 -22.40
N SER A 52 -27.81 -37.19 -22.65
CA SER A 52 -28.87 -36.28 -23.08
C SER A 52 -29.32 -35.37 -21.92
N ALA A 53 -29.72 -34.14 -22.24
CA ALA A 53 -30.38 -33.24 -21.28
C ALA A 53 -31.68 -33.85 -20.70
N ASN A 54 -32.30 -34.79 -21.43
CA ASN A 54 -33.54 -35.50 -21.07
C ASN A 54 -33.29 -36.93 -20.53
N ALA A 55 -32.08 -37.26 -20.07
CA ALA A 55 -31.80 -38.57 -19.48
C ALA A 55 -32.62 -38.76 -18.18
N GLU A 56 -33.37 -39.85 -18.08
CA GLU A 56 -34.16 -40.13 -16.87
C GLU A 56 -33.24 -40.55 -15.72
N MET A 57 -33.68 -40.31 -14.48
CA MET A 57 -33.02 -40.81 -13.26
C MET A 57 -32.71 -42.32 -13.33
N ARG A 58 -33.55 -43.10 -14.04
CA ARG A 58 -33.37 -44.53 -14.29
C ARG A 58 -32.17 -44.86 -15.18
N ASP A 59 -31.82 -44.01 -16.14
CA ASP A 59 -30.70 -44.24 -17.08
C ASP A 59 -29.33 -44.19 -16.39
N ILE A 60 -29.27 -43.56 -15.21
CA ILE A 60 -28.03 -43.29 -14.46
C ILE A 60 -28.03 -44.04 -13.12
N ALA A 61 -29.20 -44.34 -12.56
CA ALA A 61 -29.36 -45.32 -11.49
C ALA A 61 -28.62 -46.63 -11.82
N SER A 62 -28.70 -47.15 -13.05
CA SER A 62 -27.98 -48.36 -13.46
C SER A 62 -26.44 -48.23 -13.47
N ALA A 63 -25.89 -47.01 -13.53
CA ALA A 63 -24.45 -46.78 -13.41
C ALA A 63 -23.99 -46.63 -11.95
N ILE A 64 -24.86 -46.10 -11.09
CA ILE A 64 -24.63 -45.96 -9.64
C ILE A 64 -24.82 -47.31 -8.92
N GLN A 65 -25.77 -48.12 -9.37
CA GLN A 65 -26.13 -49.43 -8.79
C GLN A 65 -25.06 -50.52 -9.01
N VAL A 66 -24.01 -50.27 -9.81
CA VAL A 66 -22.87 -51.19 -10.08
C VAL A 66 -22.03 -51.46 -8.81
N ILE A 67 -22.34 -50.80 -7.70
CA ILE A 67 -21.45 -50.65 -6.56
C ILE A 67 -21.87 -51.45 -5.31
N GLU A 68 -23.14 -51.86 -5.23
CA GLU A 68 -23.65 -52.57 -4.04
C GLU A 68 -23.56 -54.10 -4.15
N GLY A 69 -23.27 -54.62 -5.34
CA GLY A 69 -23.06 -56.05 -5.60
C GLY A 69 -21.62 -56.35 -5.99
N GLY A 70 -20.84 -56.91 -5.06
CA GLY A 70 -19.81 -57.87 -5.47
C GLY A 70 -20.48 -59.00 -6.28
N LEU A 71 -19.74 -59.60 -7.21
CA LEU A 71 -20.21 -60.75 -7.99
C LEU A 71 -20.38 -61.99 -7.09
N ASN A 72 -21.49 -62.05 -6.34
CA ASN A 72 -21.94 -63.29 -5.72
C ASN A 72 -22.36 -64.24 -6.84
N LEU A 73 -21.46 -65.18 -7.11
CA LEU A 73 -21.70 -66.32 -7.99
C LEU A 73 -22.53 -67.34 -7.20
N ASP A 74 -23.85 -67.20 -7.23
CA ASP A 74 -24.76 -68.30 -6.87
C ASP A 74 -24.54 -69.45 -7.87
N ASP A 75 -23.63 -70.37 -7.56
CA ASP A 75 -23.55 -71.67 -8.23
C ASP A 75 -24.44 -72.66 -7.47
N PRO A 76 -25.54 -73.18 -8.07
CA PRO A 76 -26.40 -74.12 -7.40
C PRO A 76 -25.74 -75.51 -7.33
N ARG A 77 -24.95 -75.73 -6.28
CA ARG A 77 -24.68 -77.03 -5.61
C ARG A 77 -23.93 -76.76 -4.31
N GLY A 78 -24.47 -77.23 -3.19
CA GLY A 78 -23.97 -76.90 -1.86
C GLY A 78 -22.76 -77.73 -1.41
N ASP A 79 -22.14 -77.28 -0.34
CA ASP A 79 -22.28 -77.92 0.98
C ASP A 79 -22.31 -76.83 2.07
N GLU A 80 -22.75 -77.17 3.28
CA GLU A 80 -22.82 -76.24 4.43
C GLU A 80 -21.43 -76.01 5.02
N ASP A 81 -21.01 -74.75 5.20
CA ASP A 81 -20.27 -74.30 6.39
C ASP A 81 -20.25 -72.77 6.49
N ASP A 82 -20.27 -72.26 7.73
CA ASP A 82 -20.41 -70.85 8.12
C ASP A 82 -19.04 -70.15 8.22
N ASP A 83 -18.79 -69.12 7.39
CA ASP A 83 -17.80 -68.09 7.73
C ASP A 83 -18.05 -66.75 6.99
N GLY A 84 -17.81 -65.63 7.68
CA GLY A 84 -18.34 -64.31 7.29
C GLY A 84 -17.62 -63.64 6.11
N ASP A 85 -18.32 -63.51 4.98
CA ASP A 85 -17.81 -62.87 3.76
C ASP A 85 -17.58 -61.36 3.92
N LYS A 86 -16.39 -60.89 3.50
CA LYS A 86 -15.96 -59.48 3.55
C LYS A 86 -16.06 -58.84 2.17
N GLY A 87 -17.30 -58.54 1.75
CA GLY A 87 -17.57 -57.83 0.50
C GLY A 87 -16.91 -56.45 0.41
N LEU A 88 -16.24 -56.17 -0.72
CA LEU A 88 -15.76 -54.84 -1.10
C LEU A 88 -16.92 -53.94 -1.58
N LYS A 89 -16.79 -52.61 -1.45
CA LYS A 89 -17.88 -51.66 -1.74
C LYS A 89 -17.40 -50.23 -2.16
N GLY A 90 -18.23 -49.41 -2.85
CA GLY A 90 -17.95 -48.00 -3.29
C GLY A 90 -19.05 -46.90 -3.10
N ILE A 91 -19.21 -45.94 -4.03
CA ILE A 91 -20.19 -44.80 -4.01
C ILE A 91 -21.68 -45.19 -4.24
N GLY A 92 -22.63 -44.65 -3.46
CA GLY A 92 -24.08 -44.81 -3.70
C GLY A 92 -24.90 -43.50 -3.64
N ILE A 93 -26.08 -43.47 -4.28
CA ILE A 93 -27.05 -42.36 -4.27
C ILE A 93 -28.46 -42.91 -4.02
N LYS A 94 -29.26 -42.24 -3.19
CA LYS A 94 -30.52 -42.77 -2.64
C LYS A 94 -31.72 -42.45 -3.54
N ILE A 95 -32.37 -43.47 -4.10
CA ILE A 95 -33.59 -43.33 -4.91
C ILE A 95 -34.84 -43.25 -4.02
N LEU A 96 -35.68 -42.22 -4.22
CA LEU A 96 -36.96 -42.07 -3.54
C LEU A 96 -37.95 -43.16 -3.98
N GLY A 97 -38.23 -44.12 -3.10
CA GLY A 97 -39.07 -45.29 -3.42
C GLY A 97 -39.14 -46.39 -2.36
N GLY A 98 -38.19 -46.43 -1.41
CA GLY A 98 -38.38 -47.15 -0.14
C GLY A 98 -37.71 -48.53 -0.01
N THR A 99 -36.38 -48.57 -0.04
CA THR A 99 -35.60 -49.45 0.87
C THR A 99 -34.31 -48.72 1.28
N THR A 100 -33.85 -48.86 2.53
CA THR A 100 -32.65 -48.18 3.04
C THR A 100 -31.54 -49.19 3.33
N ILE A 101 -30.44 -49.13 2.58
CA ILE A 101 -29.24 -49.99 2.65
C ILE A 101 -28.07 -49.11 2.13
N LEU A 102 -26.85 -49.06 2.68
CA LEU A 102 -26.31 -49.40 4.01
C LEU A 102 -25.05 -48.53 4.27
N GLY A 103 -24.58 -48.40 5.51
CA GLY A 103 -23.34 -47.68 5.87
C GLY A 103 -22.03 -48.42 5.54
N PHE A 104 -20.94 -47.66 5.36
CA PHE A 104 -19.64 -48.16 4.90
C PHE A 104 -18.54 -47.71 5.87
N SER A 105 -17.64 -48.62 6.22
CA SER A 105 -16.50 -48.38 7.12
C SER A 105 -15.21 -48.82 6.46
N ARG A 106 -14.16 -48.00 6.61
CA ARG A 106 -12.79 -48.48 6.65
C ARG A 106 -12.06 -47.73 7.76
N THR A 107 -11.33 -48.48 8.58
CA THR A 107 -10.72 -48.00 9.82
C THR A 107 -9.65 -46.93 9.57
N THR A 108 -9.92 -45.68 9.97
CA THR A 108 -8.88 -44.80 10.50
C THR A 108 -8.73 -45.09 11.99
N ALA A 109 -7.56 -45.59 12.41
CA ALA A 109 -7.26 -45.69 13.83
C ALA A 109 -7.06 -44.28 14.38
N THR A 110 -7.94 -43.84 15.29
CA THR A 110 -7.71 -42.67 16.15
C THR A 110 -7.99 -43.05 17.60
N VAL A 111 -7.16 -42.48 18.48
CA VAL A 111 -7.07 -42.78 19.91
C VAL A 111 -8.25 -42.16 20.64
N ASP A 112 -8.81 -42.86 21.63
CA ASP A 112 -9.52 -42.19 22.72
C ASP A 112 -9.32 -42.91 24.07
N TYR A 113 -9.30 -42.11 25.14
CA TYR A 113 -9.10 -42.49 26.53
C TYR A 113 -10.43 -42.80 27.24
N ALA A 114 -10.53 -43.91 28.00
CA ALA A 114 -11.14 -43.95 29.34
C ALA A 114 -11.09 -45.34 30.00
N ASP A 115 -10.91 -45.37 31.32
CA ASP A 115 -10.78 -46.53 32.21
C ASP A 115 -11.96 -47.54 32.21
N SER A 116 -11.66 -48.85 32.33
CA SER A 116 -11.62 -49.52 33.66
C SER A 116 -11.69 -51.07 33.61
N ASN A 117 -11.03 -51.71 34.61
CA ASN A 117 -11.30 -53.04 35.20
C ASN A 117 -11.03 -54.37 34.46
N TYR A 118 -9.78 -54.86 34.62
CA TYR A 118 -9.39 -56.08 35.37
C TYR A 118 -9.73 -57.54 34.91
N VAL A 119 -8.71 -58.42 35.09
CA VAL A 119 -8.71 -59.93 35.14
C VAL A 119 -8.87 -60.67 33.80
N ASP A 120 -8.15 -61.76 33.43
CA ASP A 120 -6.83 -62.34 33.75
C ASP A 120 -6.54 -63.51 32.75
N SER A 121 -5.27 -63.94 32.62
CA SER A 121 -4.79 -65.24 32.07
C SER A 121 -5.11 -65.63 30.60
N GLY A 122 -4.16 -66.09 29.77
CA GLY A 122 -2.70 -66.19 29.93
C GLY A 122 -2.04 -67.25 29.00
N LYS A 123 -0.72 -67.09 28.73
CA LYS A 123 0.23 -68.06 28.10
C LYS A 123 0.00 -68.40 26.60
N ASN A 124 0.98 -68.81 25.76
CA ASN A 124 2.47 -68.79 25.73
C ASN A 124 2.95 -69.18 24.29
N THR A 125 4.19 -69.02 23.78
CA THR A 125 5.27 -67.99 23.82
C THR A 125 6.40 -68.40 22.83
N SER A 126 6.66 -67.64 21.75
CA SER A 126 7.91 -67.73 20.92
C SER A 126 8.12 -66.35 20.26
N LYS A 127 9.14 -65.50 20.52
CA LYS A 127 10.61 -65.63 20.63
C LYS A 127 11.24 -66.32 19.41
N SER A 128 12.36 -65.87 18.83
CA SER A 128 13.17 -64.62 18.90
C SER A 128 13.98 -64.51 17.58
N HIS A 129 14.48 -63.36 17.12
CA HIS A 129 15.85 -62.83 17.31
C HIS A 129 15.93 -61.49 16.52
N LEU A 130 16.37 -60.35 17.11
CA LEU A 130 17.75 -59.84 17.17
C LEU A 130 18.42 -59.63 15.79
N TYR A 131 19.17 -58.57 15.46
CA TYR A 131 19.42 -57.16 15.89
C TYR A 131 20.70 -56.76 15.12
N GLN A 132 21.02 -55.46 14.99
CA GLN A 132 22.32 -54.91 14.52
C GLN A 132 22.68 -55.15 13.02
N LYS A 133 23.47 -54.31 12.33
CA LYS A 133 24.44 -53.28 12.79
C LYS A 133 24.63 -52.18 11.71
N ARG A 134 24.94 -50.92 12.09
CA ARG A 134 25.62 -49.93 11.20
C ARG A 134 27.13 -50.11 11.30
N TYR A 135 27.90 -49.85 10.24
CA TYR A 135 28.91 -48.76 10.16
C TYR A 135 29.71 -48.75 8.83
N ASP A 136 29.88 -47.55 8.27
CA ASP A 136 30.85 -46.98 7.30
C ASP A 136 31.60 -47.80 6.22
N GLY A 137 31.46 -47.34 4.96
CA GLY A 137 32.51 -46.51 4.34
C GLY A 137 33.38 -47.09 3.20
N SER A 138 33.04 -46.82 1.93
CA SER A 138 33.94 -46.28 0.86
C SER A 138 33.27 -46.22 -0.54
N HIS A 139 33.83 -45.37 -1.42
CA HIS A 139 33.53 -45.17 -2.86
C HIS A 139 33.54 -46.51 -3.67
N GLU A 140 32.91 -46.69 -4.84
CA GLU A 140 32.71 -45.77 -5.99
C GLU A 140 31.62 -46.29 -6.98
N ASP A 141 31.02 -45.40 -7.77
CA ASP A 141 30.24 -45.56 -9.03
C ASP A 141 29.29 -46.74 -9.33
N ALA A 142 27.96 -46.47 -9.31
CA ALA A 142 27.00 -46.93 -10.34
C ALA A 142 25.69 -46.11 -10.40
N ASN A 143 25.25 -45.79 -11.62
CA ASN A 143 24.07 -45.00 -12.04
C ASN A 143 22.72 -45.10 -11.27
N VAL A 144 22.14 -43.92 -11.04
CA VAL A 144 20.75 -43.49 -11.33
C VAL A 144 19.63 -44.54 -11.38
N SER A 145 18.72 -44.49 -10.38
CA SER A 145 17.26 -44.46 -10.57
C SER A 145 16.64 -43.72 -9.37
N SER A 146 16.08 -42.52 -9.56
CA SER A 146 14.71 -42.26 -10.02
C SER A 146 13.65 -42.91 -9.12
N ALA A 147 13.23 -42.19 -8.07
CA ALA A 147 11.99 -42.48 -7.37
C ALA A 147 10.83 -42.36 -8.37
N VAL A 148 10.14 -43.48 -8.60
CA VAL A 148 9.10 -43.58 -9.64
C VAL A 148 7.84 -42.86 -9.18
N VAL A 149 7.36 -41.94 -10.02
CA VAL A 149 6.02 -41.35 -9.93
C VAL A 149 4.99 -42.48 -10.14
N PRO A 150 4.00 -42.66 -9.24
CA PRO A 150 2.90 -43.61 -9.48
C PRO A 150 2.22 -43.27 -10.81
N GLY A 151 2.17 -44.24 -11.71
CA GLY A 151 1.71 -44.02 -13.07
C GLY A 151 0.19 -43.92 -13.16
N LEU A 152 -0.29 -43.34 -14.27
CA LEU A 152 -1.70 -43.25 -14.69
C LEU A 152 -2.45 -44.61 -14.72
N TRP A 153 -1.74 -45.72 -14.51
CA TRP A 153 -2.20 -47.09 -14.67
C TRP A 153 -2.11 -47.96 -13.40
N ASP A 154 -1.54 -47.44 -12.30
CA ASP A 154 -1.34 -48.22 -11.06
C ASP A 154 -2.63 -48.42 -10.24
N ASP A 155 -3.70 -47.65 -10.51
CA ASP A 155 -4.94 -47.62 -9.71
C ASP A 155 -5.90 -48.81 -9.92
N LEU A 156 -5.68 -49.70 -10.90
CA LEU A 156 -6.73 -50.63 -11.36
C LEU A 156 -6.42 -52.14 -11.29
N HIS A 157 -6.78 -52.74 -10.16
CA HIS A 157 -7.33 -54.10 -10.16
C HIS A 157 -8.85 -54.04 -10.42
N SER A 158 -9.38 -54.93 -11.26
CA SER A 158 -10.68 -54.82 -11.97
C SER A 158 -11.96 -54.41 -11.21
N GLN A 159 -11.99 -54.43 -9.88
CA GLN A 159 -13.09 -53.90 -9.06
C GLN A 159 -13.05 -52.37 -8.88
N HIS A 160 -11.92 -51.72 -9.19
CA HIS A 160 -11.70 -50.29 -8.92
C HIS A 160 -12.17 -49.35 -10.06
N VAL A 161 -12.73 -49.88 -11.16
CA VAL A 161 -13.26 -49.07 -12.29
C VAL A 161 -14.58 -48.38 -11.95
N ALA A 162 -15.43 -49.05 -11.17
CA ALA A 162 -16.83 -48.66 -10.99
C ALA A 162 -16.98 -47.30 -10.29
N VAL A 163 -16.10 -46.99 -9.34
CA VAL A 163 -16.11 -45.76 -8.55
C VAL A 163 -15.74 -44.53 -9.40
N PRO A 164 -14.60 -44.49 -10.13
CA PRO A 164 -14.32 -43.48 -11.15
C PRO A 164 -15.42 -43.32 -12.21
N PHE A 165 -15.97 -44.44 -12.71
CA PHE A 165 -17.01 -44.40 -13.74
C PHE A 165 -18.34 -43.82 -13.22
N ALA A 166 -18.76 -44.16 -12.01
CA ALA A 166 -19.95 -43.60 -11.37
C ALA A 166 -19.78 -42.09 -11.11
N ALA A 167 -18.61 -41.65 -10.64
CA ALA A 167 -18.30 -40.23 -10.46
C ALA A 167 -18.32 -39.47 -11.79
N TRP A 168 -17.74 -40.04 -12.86
CA TRP A 168 -17.80 -39.49 -14.22
C TRP A 168 -19.23 -39.41 -14.78
N ALA A 169 -20.05 -40.43 -14.53
CA ALA A 169 -21.45 -40.45 -14.96
C ALA A 169 -22.28 -39.38 -14.24
N LEU A 170 -22.08 -39.22 -12.93
CA LEU A 170 -22.71 -38.17 -12.12
C LEU A 170 -22.32 -36.76 -12.61
N ALA A 171 -21.03 -36.55 -12.91
CA ALA A 171 -20.54 -35.30 -13.49
C ALA A 171 -21.16 -35.01 -14.88
N ASN A 172 -21.25 -36.01 -15.75
CA ASN A 172 -21.94 -35.86 -17.05
C ASN A 172 -23.42 -35.47 -16.86
N TRP A 173 -24.10 -36.02 -15.86
CA TRP A 173 -25.50 -35.73 -15.58
C TRP A 173 -25.70 -34.28 -15.10
N ALA A 174 -24.86 -33.83 -14.17
CA ALA A 174 -24.86 -32.47 -13.64
C ALA A 174 -24.54 -31.40 -14.71
N VAL A 175 -23.72 -31.75 -15.72
CA VAL A 175 -23.46 -30.86 -16.87
C VAL A 175 -24.65 -30.82 -17.84
N ALA A 176 -25.39 -31.91 -18.00
CA ALA A 176 -26.36 -32.05 -19.09
C ALA A 176 -27.62 -31.16 -18.97
N SER A 177 -28.09 -30.82 -17.76
CA SER A 177 -29.17 -29.83 -17.56
C SER A 177 -29.28 -29.32 -16.11
N GLU A 178 -29.96 -28.17 -15.94
CA GLU A 178 -30.37 -27.63 -14.62
C GLU A 178 -31.30 -28.59 -13.86
N VAL A 179 -32.23 -29.23 -14.57
CA VAL A 179 -33.18 -30.19 -14.01
C VAL A 179 -32.46 -31.41 -13.41
N ASN A 180 -31.39 -31.86 -14.08
CA ASN A 180 -30.55 -32.96 -13.56
C ASN A 180 -29.83 -32.57 -12.27
N ARG A 181 -29.36 -31.31 -12.15
CA ARG A 181 -28.73 -30.81 -10.91
C ARG A 181 -29.71 -30.76 -9.75
N TYR A 182 -30.94 -30.33 -10.01
CA TYR A 182 -32.02 -30.42 -9.01
C TYR A 182 -32.24 -31.86 -8.54
N HIS A 183 -32.34 -32.83 -9.46
CA HIS A 183 -32.49 -34.24 -9.08
C HIS A 183 -31.28 -34.82 -8.34
N ILE A 184 -30.04 -34.43 -8.68
CA ILE A 184 -28.86 -34.84 -7.93
C ILE A 184 -28.95 -34.35 -6.47
N GLN A 185 -29.34 -33.09 -6.26
CA GLN A 185 -29.54 -32.54 -4.91
C GLN A 185 -30.72 -33.19 -4.17
N GLU A 186 -31.80 -33.54 -4.89
CA GLU A 186 -32.96 -34.25 -4.35
C GLU A 186 -32.61 -35.66 -3.85
N LEU A 187 -31.66 -36.34 -4.50
CA LEU A 187 -31.19 -37.68 -4.16
C LEU A 187 -30.06 -37.68 -3.13
N ASP A 188 -29.23 -36.63 -3.07
CA ASP A 188 -28.16 -36.41 -2.08
C ASP A 188 -28.59 -35.39 -1.00
N GLN A 189 -29.83 -35.51 -0.51
CA GLN A 189 -30.38 -34.64 0.55
C GLN A 189 -29.60 -34.69 1.88
N ASP A 190 -28.83 -35.76 2.13
CA ASP A 190 -27.92 -35.87 3.27
C ASP A 190 -26.49 -35.38 2.95
N GLY A 191 -26.18 -35.09 1.68
CA GLY A 191 -24.91 -34.57 1.20
C GLY A 191 -23.75 -35.57 1.29
N HIS A 192 -24.05 -36.85 1.51
CA HIS A 192 -23.07 -37.91 1.74
C HIS A 192 -22.45 -38.44 0.45
N ALA A 193 -23.20 -38.50 -0.66
CA ALA A 193 -22.68 -39.00 -1.93
C ALA A 193 -21.61 -38.05 -2.49
N VAL A 194 -21.89 -36.75 -2.59
CA VAL A 194 -20.90 -35.75 -3.05
C VAL A 194 -19.71 -35.71 -2.09
N MET A 195 -19.93 -35.66 -0.77
CA MET A 195 -18.83 -35.65 0.20
C MET A 195 -17.92 -36.88 0.09
N THR A 196 -18.49 -38.06 -0.17
CA THR A 196 -17.71 -39.30 -0.39
C THR A 196 -16.83 -39.20 -1.63
N THR A 197 -17.32 -38.60 -2.74
CA THR A 197 -16.49 -38.38 -3.94
C THR A 197 -15.36 -37.36 -3.72
N LEU A 198 -15.57 -36.37 -2.86
CA LEU A 198 -14.54 -35.38 -2.51
C LEU A 198 -13.46 -35.96 -1.58
N ALA A 199 -13.85 -36.87 -0.68
CA ALA A 199 -12.95 -37.55 0.26
C ALA A 199 -12.24 -38.80 -0.33
N ALA A 200 -12.52 -39.15 -1.59
CA ALA A 200 -11.97 -40.33 -2.23
C ALA A 200 -10.44 -40.25 -2.46
N PRO A 201 -9.68 -41.34 -2.34
CA PRO A 201 -8.24 -41.31 -2.60
C PRO A 201 -7.91 -41.09 -4.08
N GLU A 202 -8.72 -41.63 -5.01
CA GLU A 202 -8.45 -41.64 -6.44
C GLU A 202 -8.51 -40.22 -7.05
N ARG A 203 -7.53 -39.88 -7.89
CA ARG A 203 -7.44 -38.57 -8.58
C ARG A 203 -8.69 -38.28 -9.41
N SER A 204 -9.11 -39.25 -10.22
CA SER A 204 -10.23 -39.12 -11.17
C SER A 204 -11.57 -38.97 -10.46
N VAL A 205 -11.77 -39.65 -9.32
CA VAL A 205 -12.99 -39.53 -8.51
C VAL A 205 -13.08 -38.14 -7.90
N ARG A 206 -11.99 -37.63 -7.30
CA ARG A 206 -11.95 -36.27 -6.75
C ARG A 206 -12.12 -35.18 -7.80
N TRP A 207 -11.59 -35.37 -9.01
CA TRP A 207 -11.79 -34.42 -10.11
C TRP A 207 -13.28 -34.30 -10.49
N HIS A 208 -13.95 -35.44 -10.70
CA HIS A 208 -15.37 -35.46 -11.02
C HIS A 208 -16.27 -35.03 -9.85
N GLY A 209 -15.95 -35.43 -8.62
CA GLY A 209 -16.64 -34.96 -7.41
C GLY A 209 -16.54 -33.45 -7.23
N SER A 210 -15.36 -32.87 -7.45
CA SER A 210 -15.15 -31.42 -7.44
C SER A 210 -15.92 -30.73 -8.56
N LEU A 211 -16.02 -31.35 -9.75
CA LEU A 211 -16.83 -30.83 -10.86
C LEU A 211 -18.33 -30.85 -10.54
N VAL A 212 -18.86 -31.94 -9.95
CA VAL A 212 -20.24 -32.02 -9.48
C VAL A 212 -20.52 -30.94 -8.43
N ALA A 213 -19.67 -30.85 -7.40
CA ALA A 213 -19.80 -29.83 -6.35
C ALA A 213 -19.81 -28.41 -6.96
N ARG A 214 -18.89 -28.10 -7.89
CA ARG A 214 -18.87 -26.80 -8.60
C ARG A 214 -20.19 -26.50 -9.30
N LEU A 215 -20.72 -27.45 -10.07
CA LEU A 215 -21.94 -27.28 -10.87
C LEU A 215 -23.20 -27.14 -10.01
N LEU A 216 -23.29 -27.87 -8.89
CA LEU A 216 -24.39 -27.73 -7.93
C LEU A 216 -24.36 -26.37 -7.21
N LEU A 217 -23.16 -25.84 -6.94
CA LEU A 217 -22.98 -24.54 -6.29
C LEU A 217 -23.19 -23.35 -7.24
N GLU A 218 -22.83 -23.50 -8.52
CA GLU A 218 -23.02 -22.50 -9.58
C GLU A 218 -24.51 -22.29 -9.93
N ASP A 219 -25.34 -23.32 -9.75
CA ASP A 219 -26.76 -23.26 -10.05
C ASP A 219 -27.56 -22.52 -8.96
N ASN A 220 -28.06 -21.33 -9.28
CA ASN A 220 -28.79 -20.50 -8.33
C ASN A 220 -30.18 -21.04 -7.95
N HIS A 221 -30.74 -21.99 -8.70
CA HIS A 221 -32.08 -22.54 -8.45
C HIS A 221 -32.07 -23.75 -7.50
N VAL A 222 -30.89 -24.32 -7.23
CA VAL A 222 -30.71 -25.44 -6.30
C VAL A 222 -30.68 -24.91 -4.85
N GLN A 223 -31.52 -25.50 -3.98
CA GLN A 223 -31.44 -25.28 -2.53
C GLN A 223 -30.29 -26.08 -1.95
N LEU A 224 -29.29 -25.38 -1.41
CA LEU A 224 -28.08 -25.98 -0.86
C LEU A 224 -28.34 -26.57 0.55
N ASN A 225 -27.77 -27.74 0.80
CA ASN A 225 -27.82 -28.43 2.09
C ASN A 225 -26.84 -27.78 3.09
N ASP A 226 -27.15 -27.82 4.39
CA ASP A 226 -26.26 -27.42 5.48
C ASP A 226 -24.87 -28.09 5.38
N LYS A 227 -24.81 -29.29 4.79
CA LYS A 227 -23.57 -30.05 4.55
C LYS A 227 -22.60 -29.48 3.52
N VAL A 228 -22.99 -28.44 2.77
CA VAL A 228 -22.07 -27.72 1.87
C VAL A 228 -20.89 -27.09 2.61
N SER A 229 -21.03 -26.74 3.90
CA SER A 229 -19.90 -26.26 4.70
C SER A 229 -18.81 -27.31 4.87
N ASP A 230 -19.19 -28.59 5.00
CA ASP A 230 -18.27 -29.71 5.24
C ASP A 230 -17.48 -30.05 3.96
N TRP A 231 -18.09 -29.87 2.79
CA TRP A 231 -17.42 -30.03 1.48
C TRP A 231 -16.18 -29.12 1.37
N SER A 232 -16.22 -27.91 1.93
CA SER A 232 -15.15 -26.92 1.81
C SER A 232 -13.80 -27.41 2.37
N SER A 233 -13.81 -28.18 3.47
CA SER A 233 -12.59 -28.75 4.04
C SER A 233 -11.98 -29.83 3.13
N SER A 234 -12.82 -30.65 2.50
CA SER A 234 -12.39 -31.71 1.59
C SER A 234 -11.91 -31.16 0.24
N LEU A 235 -12.58 -30.13 -0.27
CA LEU A 235 -12.14 -29.37 -1.45
C LEU A 235 -10.80 -28.67 -1.21
N LEU A 236 -10.61 -28.06 -0.04
CA LEU A 236 -9.34 -27.41 0.32
C LEU A 236 -8.19 -28.40 0.55
N ALA A 237 -8.48 -29.57 1.14
CA ALA A 237 -7.50 -30.66 1.25
C ALA A 237 -7.10 -31.20 -0.14
N THR A 238 -8.07 -31.40 -1.03
CA THR A 238 -7.85 -31.81 -2.43
C THR A 238 -7.01 -30.78 -3.18
N LEU A 239 -7.34 -29.49 -3.04
CA LEU A 239 -6.57 -28.39 -3.61
C LEU A 239 -5.12 -28.38 -3.10
N SER A 240 -4.89 -28.49 -1.79
CA SER A 240 -3.55 -28.52 -1.21
C SER A 240 -2.73 -29.70 -1.75
N GLN A 241 -3.30 -30.90 -1.79
CA GLN A 241 -2.61 -32.07 -2.34
C GLN A 241 -2.32 -31.92 -3.85
N ALA A 242 -3.29 -31.43 -4.63
CA ALA A 242 -3.12 -31.20 -6.06
C ALA A 242 -2.01 -30.16 -6.35
N CYS A 243 -1.92 -29.10 -5.55
CA CYS A 243 -0.83 -28.13 -5.64
C CYS A 243 0.55 -28.72 -5.26
N GLN A 244 0.61 -29.63 -4.28
CA GLN A 244 1.85 -30.33 -3.91
C GLN A 244 2.35 -31.27 -5.02
N THR A 245 1.43 -31.82 -5.83
CA THR A 245 1.75 -32.73 -6.95
C THR A 245 1.79 -32.04 -8.32
N ASP A 246 1.68 -30.70 -8.38
CA ASP A 246 1.60 -29.88 -9.61
C ASP A 246 0.42 -30.25 -10.55
N ASP A 247 -0.66 -30.82 -9.99
CA ASP A 247 -1.88 -31.25 -10.70
C ASP A 247 -2.85 -30.07 -10.86
N ILE A 248 -2.53 -29.20 -11.82
CA ILE A 248 -3.27 -27.95 -12.06
C ILE A 248 -4.74 -28.15 -12.44
N PRO A 249 -5.13 -29.13 -13.30
CA PRO A 249 -6.55 -29.35 -13.61
C PRO A 249 -7.38 -29.74 -12.38
N LEU A 250 -6.86 -30.58 -11.48
CA LEU A 250 -7.57 -30.93 -10.24
C LEU A 250 -7.63 -29.73 -9.27
N ALA A 251 -6.53 -29.01 -9.12
CA ALA A 251 -6.47 -27.80 -8.30
C ALA A 251 -7.49 -26.74 -8.76
N GLN A 252 -7.60 -26.46 -10.06
CA GLN A 252 -8.51 -25.47 -10.61
C GLN A 252 -9.98 -25.80 -10.38
N VAL A 253 -10.39 -27.06 -10.59
CA VAL A 253 -11.79 -27.48 -10.38
C VAL A 253 -12.16 -27.47 -8.89
N ALA A 254 -11.29 -28.01 -8.02
CA ALA A 254 -11.50 -27.99 -6.57
C ALA A 254 -11.56 -26.56 -6.01
N LEU A 255 -10.67 -25.66 -6.45
CA LEU A 255 -10.64 -24.26 -6.06
C LEU A 255 -11.86 -23.48 -6.54
N SER A 256 -12.37 -23.78 -7.74
CA SER A 256 -13.60 -23.17 -8.26
C SER A 256 -14.82 -23.57 -7.43
N ALA A 257 -14.97 -24.86 -7.09
CA ALA A 257 -16.01 -25.34 -6.19
C ALA A 257 -15.89 -24.72 -4.78
N PHE A 258 -14.66 -24.62 -4.25
CA PHE A 258 -14.38 -24.01 -2.96
C PHE A 258 -14.73 -22.51 -2.91
N LEU A 259 -14.44 -21.75 -3.97
CA LEU A 259 -14.85 -20.34 -4.05
C LEU A 259 -16.36 -20.19 -4.07
N LEU A 260 -17.08 -21.01 -4.85
CA LEU A 260 -18.54 -20.97 -4.88
C LEU A 260 -19.16 -21.38 -3.53
N SER A 261 -18.55 -22.31 -2.79
CA SER A 261 -19.04 -22.68 -1.45
C SER A 261 -18.85 -21.56 -0.42
N LEU A 262 -17.85 -20.69 -0.59
CA LEU A 262 -17.66 -19.46 0.19
C LEU A 262 -18.64 -18.33 -0.20
N GLU A 263 -18.95 -18.19 -1.49
CA GLU A 263 -19.88 -17.16 -1.98
C GLU A 263 -21.35 -17.51 -1.70
N ARG A 264 -21.71 -18.80 -1.73
CA ARG A 264 -23.11 -19.28 -1.64
C ARG A 264 -23.54 -19.76 -0.24
N CYS A 265 -22.62 -20.18 0.63
CA CYS A 265 -22.95 -20.71 1.96
C CYS A 265 -22.23 -19.98 3.10
N SER A 266 -22.98 -19.40 4.04
CA SER A 266 -22.46 -18.68 5.20
C SER A 266 -21.74 -19.60 6.20
N GLY A 267 -22.20 -20.84 6.36
CA GLY A 267 -21.59 -21.85 7.23
C GLY A 267 -20.15 -22.20 6.84
N THR A 268 -19.82 -22.12 5.55
CA THR A 268 -18.47 -22.33 5.03
C THR A 268 -17.44 -21.41 5.68
N LYS A 269 -17.78 -20.14 5.93
CA LYS A 269 -16.86 -19.18 6.57
C LYS A 269 -16.45 -19.65 7.97
N LYS A 270 -17.40 -20.18 8.75
CA LYS A 270 -17.14 -20.69 10.10
C LYS A 270 -16.21 -21.91 10.07
N VAL A 271 -16.51 -22.90 9.23
CA VAL A 271 -15.68 -24.11 9.07
C VAL A 271 -14.25 -23.75 8.62
N LEU A 272 -14.10 -22.78 7.71
CA LEU A 272 -12.78 -22.33 7.27
C LEU A 272 -11.97 -21.67 8.40
N MET A 273 -12.61 -20.82 9.21
CA MET A 273 -11.97 -20.19 10.37
C MET A 273 -11.53 -21.21 11.43
N GLU A 274 -12.32 -22.25 11.66
CA GLU A 274 -12.00 -23.30 12.64
C GLU A 274 -10.86 -24.23 12.19
N LYS A 275 -10.80 -24.61 10.91
CA LYS A 275 -9.92 -25.72 10.45
C LYS A 275 -9.19 -25.52 9.12
N GLY A 276 -9.53 -24.51 8.33
CA GLY A 276 -9.05 -24.37 6.94
C GLY A 276 -7.98 -23.30 6.67
N LEU A 277 -7.90 -22.23 7.49
CA LEU A 277 -6.99 -21.11 7.22
C LEU A 277 -5.51 -21.53 7.09
N GLY A 278 -5.05 -22.50 7.88
CA GLY A 278 -3.69 -23.05 7.78
C GLY A 278 -3.42 -23.70 6.43
N THR A 279 -4.25 -24.66 6.03
CA THR A 279 -4.16 -25.35 4.74
C THR A 279 -4.22 -24.37 3.56
N MET A 280 -5.09 -23.36 3.64
CA MET A 280 -5.21 -22.32 2.62
C MET A 280 -3.94 -21.46 2.52
N ARG A 281 -3.32 -21.11 3.66
CA ARG A 281 -2.06 -20.35 3.72
C ARG A 281 -0.89 -21.15 3.15
N ASP A 282 -0.77 -22.43 3.49
CA ASP A 282 0.34 -23.25 3.02
C ASP A 282 0.22 -23.57 1.52
N THR A 283 -1.01 -23.77 1.03
CA THR A 283 -1.31 -23.82 -0.43
C THR A 283 -0.88 -22.51 -1.12
N ALA A 284 -1.16 -21.35 -0.53
CA ALA A 284 -0.78 -20.05 -1.09
C ALA A 284 0.75 -19.84 -1.15
N LYS A 285 1.51 -20.37 -0.18
CA LYS A 285 2.99 -20.38 -0.20
C LYS A 285 3.56 -21.24 -1.33
N GLN A 286 2.95 -22.40 -1.60
CA GLN A 286 3.44 -23.36 -2.59
C GLN A 286 3.12 -22.93 -4.03
N THR A 287 2.02 -22.21 -4.24
CA THR A 287 1.48 -21.86 -5.58
C THR A 287 2.08 -20.61 -6.22
N THR A 288 3.30 -20.20 -5.83
CA THR A 288 3.98 -18.96 -6.31
C THR A 288 4.21 -18.88 -7.83
N LYS A 289 4.12 -20.00 -8.56
CA LYS A 289 4.23 -20.05 -10.02
C LYS A 289 2.88 -19.95 -10.74
N HIS A 290 1.77 -20.21 -10.05
CA HIS A 290 0.44 -20.46 -10.63
C HIS A 290 -0.52 -19.30 -10.33
N LYS A 291 -0.49 -18.28 -11.20
CA LYS A 291 -1.18 -16.99 -10.97
C LYS A 291 -2.67 -17.12 -10.74
N ASP A 292 -3.36 -17.97 -11.48
CA ASP A 292 -4.82 -18.13 -11.38
C ASP A 292 -5.22 -18.73 -10.04
N ILE A 293 -4.42 -19.66 -9.51
CA ILE A 293 -4.62 -20.25 -8.18
C ILE A 293 -4.38 -19.20 -7.09
N GLN A 294 -3.32 -18.38 -7.20
CA GLN A 294 -3.08 -17.28 -6.26
C GLN A 294 -4.17 -16.20 -6.30
N GLU A 295 -4.70 -15.89 -7.47
CA GLU A 295 -5.81 -14.95 -7.65
C GLU A 295 -7.09 -15.44 -6.96
N ALA A 296 -7.45 -16.72 -7.17
CA ALA A 296 -8.59 -17.34 -6.53
C ALA A 296 -8.42 -17.50 -5.00
N LEU A 297 -7.23 -17.89 -4.52
CA LEU A 297 -6.94 -17.93 -3.07
C LEU A 297 -6.98 -16.54 -2.42
N ALA A 298 -6.48 -15.50 -3.10
CA ALA A 298 -6.58 -14.13 -2.62
C ALA A 298 -8.02 -13.63 -2.59
N ARG A 299 -8.86 -14.00 -3.58
CA ARG A 299 -10.30 -13.72 -3.58
C ARG A 299 -11.03 -14.46 -2.44
N ALA A 300 -10.69 -15.72 -2.17
CA ALA A 300 -11.25 -16.47 -1.06
C ALA A 300 -10.98 -15.76 0.28
N LEU A 301 -9.75 -15.33 0.51
CA LEU A 301 -9.37 -14.57 1.71
C LEU A 301 -10.03 -13.18 1.76
N GLU A 302 -10.23 -12.51 0.62
CA GLU A 302 -11.02 -11.27 0.54
C GLU A 302 -12.48 -11.49 0.97
N LEU A 303 -13.16 -12.51 0.46
CA LEU A 303 -14.55 -12.85 0.81
C LEU A 303 -14.72 -13.24 2.29
N MET A 304 -13.67 -13.78 2.90
CA MET A 304 -13.61 -14.04 4.34
C MET A 304 -13.51 -12.75 5.17
N CYS A 305 -12.80 -11.73 4.68
CA CYS A 305 -12.54 -10.49 5.42
C CYS A 305 -13.44 -9.31 5.03
N THR A 306 -14.22 -9.43 3.95
CA THR A 306 -15.06 -8.34 3.41
C THR A 306 -16.47 -8.85 3.12
N GLY A 307 -17.42 -8.41 3.93
CA GLY A 307 -18.85 -8.74 3.86
C GLY A 307 -19.55 -8.47 5.20
N ASP A 308 -20.87 -8.44 5.21
CA ASP A 308 -21.70 -8.02 6.37
C ASP A 308 -21.71 -9.02 7.56
N SER A 309 -20.81 -10.00 7.56
CA SER A 309 -20.65 -11.01 8.61
C SER A 309 -19.57 -10.57 9.60
N GLU A 310 -19.88 -10.50 10.91
CA GLU A 310 -18.99 -10.10 12.04
C GLU A 310 -17.77 -11.01 12.28
N ILE A 311 -17.37 -11.84 11.30
CA ILE A 311 -16.29 -12.81 11.43
C ILE A 311 -14.98 -12.18 10.97
N HIS A 312 -14.18 -11.70 11.93
CA HIS A 312 -12.84 -11.16 11.68
C HIS A 312 -11.77 -12.28 11.77
N LEU A 313 -10.69 -12.15 11.00
CA LEU A 313 -9.47 -12.92 11.27
C LEU A 313 -8.97 -12.59 12.68
N SER A 314 -8.43 -13.56 13.42
CA SER A 314 -7.75 -13.26 14.69
C SER A 314 -6.46 -12.46 14.45
N LEU A 315 -5.94 -11.81 15.51
CA LEU A 315 -4.63 -11.15 15.44
C LEU A 315 -3.54 -12.15 15.01
N GLU A 316 -3.56 -13.34 15.61
CA GLU A 316 -2.58 -14.40 15.35
C GLU A 316 -2.62 -14.87 13.89
N GLU A 317 -3.79 -15.13 13.33
CA GLU A 317 -3.93 -15.52 11.92
C GLU A 317 -3.58 -14.36 10.98
N SER A 318 -3.92 -13.12 11.35
CA SER A 318 -3.53 -11.92 10.58
C SER A 318 -2.01 -11.73 10.51
N LEU A 319 -1.30 -12.04 11.60
CA LEU A 319 0.17 -12.06 11.64
C LEU A 319 0.73 -13.18 10.75
N LYS A 320 0.21 -14.42 10.83
CA LYS A 320 0.63 -15.53 9.95
C LYS A 320 0.40 -15.25 8.47
N TRP A 321 -0.76 -14.69 8.12
CA TRP A 321 -1.09 -14.33 6.74
C TRP A 321 -0.24 -13.17 6.20
N SER A 322 0.38 -12.34 7.05
CA SER A 322 1.23 -11.23 6.61
C SER A 322 2.39 -11.65 5.71
N GLY A 323 2.97 -12.84 5.96
CA GLY A 323 4.03 -13.44 5.15
C GLY A 323 3.61 -13.80 3.72
N VAL A 324 2.31 -13.93 3.44
CA VAL A 324 1.76 -14.15 2.09
C VAL A 324 1.20 -12.85 1.51
N LEU A 325 0.45 -12.09 2.32
CA LEU A 325 -0.24 -10.87 1.92
C LEU A 325 0.72 -9.76 1.48
N VAL A 326 1.83 -9.53 2.18
CA VAL A 326 2.77 -8.45 1.84
C VAL A 326 3.53 -8.74 0.53
N PRO A 327 4.06 -9.96 0.30
CA PRO A 327 4.56 -10.35 -1.04
C PRO A 327 3.49 -10.31 -2.12
N TRP A 328 2.24 -10.68 -1.84
CA TRP A 328 1.16 -10.54 -2.82
C TRP A 328 0.92 -9.08 -3.20
N ALA A 329 0.89 -8.15 -2.24
CA ALA A 329 0.67 -6.73 -2.47
C ALA A 329 1.81 -6.02 -3.25
N CYS A 330 3.07 -6.42 -3.03
CA CYS A 330 4.26 -5.80 -3.64
C CYS A 330 4.95 -6.63 -4.75
N GLY A 331 4.53 -7.87 -4.98
CA GLY A 331 5.23 -8.79 -5.89
C GLY A 331 5.07 -8.42 -7.36
N GLN A 332 6.18 -8.35 -8.09
CA GLN A 332 6.16 -8.18 -9.56
C GLN A 332 5.55 -9.40 -10.29
N SER A 333 5.54 -10.58 -9.64
CA SER A 333 4.90 -11.80 -10.14
C SER A 333 3.38 -11.82 -9.96
N SER A 334 2.84 -11.07 -8.99
CA SER A 334 1.42 -11.07 -8.60
C SER A 334 0.50 -10.44 -9.65
N SER A 335 -0.67 -11.04 -9.87
CA SER A 335 -1.73 -10.45 -10.71
C SER A 335 -2.26 -9.15 -10.10
N GLU A 336 -2.86 -8.27 -10.92
CA GLU A 336 -3.50 -7.05 -10.39
C GLU A 336 -4.65 -7.36 -9.44
N LYS A 337 -5.42 -8.42 -9.71
CA LYS A 337 -6.51 -8.86 -8.84
C LYS A 337 -5.97 -9.42 -7.52
N THR A 338 -4.93 -10.27 -7.55
CA THR A 338 -4.21 -10.71 -6.34
C THR A 338 -3.73 -9.51 -5.51
N ARG A 339 -3.11 -8.51 -6.15
CA ARG A 339 -2.67 -7.26 -5.49
C ARG A 339 -3.85 -6.47 -4.93
N CYS A 340 -4.98 -6.38 -5.62
CA CYS A 340 -6.18 -5.70 -5.15
C CYS A 340 -6.76 -6.36 -3.89
N SER A 341 -6.96 -7.68 -3.93
CA SER A 341 -7.47 -8.46 -2.80
C SER A 341 -6.55 -8.38 -1.59
N ALA A 342 -5.23 -8.55 -1.77
CA ALA A 342 -4.27 -8.44 -0.68
C ALA A 342 -4.27 -7.05 -0.02
N LYS A 343 -4.37 -5.97 -0.80
CA LYS A 343 -4.49 -4.58 -0.27
C LYS A 343 -5.74 -4.39 0.59
N LYS A 344 -6.89 -4.93 0.17
CA LYS A 344 -8.15 -4.86 0.94
C LYS A 344 -8.03 -5.58 2.29
N VAL A 345 -7.54 -6.83 2.27
CA VAL A 345 -7.33 -7.63 3.48
C VAL A 345 -6.33 -6.94 4.43
N LEU A 346 -5.20 -6.43 3.92
CA LEU A 346 -4.23 -5.68 4.73
C LEU A 346 -4.82 -4.39 5.31
N SER A 347 -5.66 -3.66 4.54
CA SER A 347 -6.35 -2.47 5.05
C SER A 347 -7.31 -2.81 6.20
N ARG A 348 -8.03 -3.94 6.10
CA ARG A 348 -8.92 -4.43 7.16
C ARG A 348 -8.13 -4.83 8.42
N ILE A 349 -7.03 -5.57 8.26
CA ILE A 349 -6.10 -5.91 9.37
C ILE A 349 -5.59 -4.65 10.09
N PHE A 350 -5.33 -3.57 9.36
CA PHE A 350 -4.89 -2.29 9.96
C PHE A 350 -6.02 -1.56 10.70
N GLU A 351 -7.25 -1.67 10.23
CA GLU A 351 -8.43 -1.08 10.89
C GLU A 351 -8.86 -1.86 12.14
N ASP A 352 -8.74 -3.20 12.11
CA ASP A 352 -9.13 -4.10 13.22
C ASP A 352 -8.08 -4.15 14.34
N PHE A 353 -6.78 -4.11 14.02
CA PHE A 353 -5.70 -4.35 15.00
C PHE A 353 -4.80 -3.14 15.33
N GLY A 354 -4.92 -2.03 14.60
CA GLY A 354 -4.22 -0.77 14.91
C GLY A 354 -2.74 -0.98 15.30
N PRO A 355 -2.28 -0.58 16.51
CA PRO A 355 -0.89 -0.70 16.96
C PRO A 355 -0.25 -2.07 16.79
N CYS A 356 -0.98 -3.16 17.04
CA CYS A 356 -0.45 -4.52 16.98
C CYS A 356 0.01 -4.92 15.56
N SER A 357 -0.56 -4.28 14.52
CA SER A 357 -0.21 -4.50 13.11
C SER A 357 0.88 -3.57 12.58
N VAL A 358 1.50 -2.72 13.41
CA VAL A 358 2.61 -1.83 13.01
C VAL A 358 3.75 -2.60 12.31
N PRO A 359 4.24 -3.77 12.80
CA PRO A 359 5.31 -4.52 12.13
C PRO A 359 4.97 -4.89 10.68
N ILE A 360 3.71 -5.27 10.39
CA ILE A 360 3.24 -5.58 9.03
C ILE A 360 3.34 -4.33 8.13
N SER A 361 2.89 -3.18 8.61
CA SER A 361 2.93 -1.92 7.84
C SER A 361 4.36 -1.45 7.55
N GLN A 362 5.28 -1.64 8.49
CA GLN A 362 6.70 -1.33 8.29
C GLN A 362 7.40 -2.34 7.37
N ALA A 363 7.06 -3.63 7.45
CA ALA A 363 7.56 -4.63 6.53
C ALA A 363 7.11 -4.34 5.09
N TRP A 364 5.85 -3.94 4.91
CA TRP A 364 5.33 -3.48 3.62
C TRP A 364 6.10 -2.26 3.09
N LEU A 365 6.29 -1.21 3.91
CA LEU A 365 7.09 -0.04 3.54
C LEU A 365 8.55 -0.40 3.17
N THR A 366 9.14 -1.37 3.88
CA THR A 366 10.51 -1.85 3.63
C THR A 366 10.62 -2.55 2.28
N ILE A 367 9.69 -3.46 1.97
CA ILE A 367 9.64 -4.18 0.69
C ILE A 367 9.36 -3.19 -0.45
N LEU A 368 8.44 -2.23 -0.25
CA LEU A 368 8.14 -1.16 -1.21
C LEU A 368 9.40 -0.33 -1.56
N LEU A 369 10.18 0.08 -0.55
CA LEU A 369 11.46 0.78 -0.75
C LEU A 369 12.48 -0.08 -1.52
N LYS A 370 12.64 -1.36 -1.15
CA LYS A 370 13.52 -2.32 -1.83
C LYS A 370 13.15 -2.48 -3.31
N GLU A 371 11.86 -2.56 -3.61
CA GLU A 371 11.30 -2.70 -4.96
C GLU A 371 11.50 -1.47 -5.86
N VAL A 372 11.38 -0.26 -5.30
CA VAL A 372 11.67 0.97 -6.04
C VAL A 372 13.18 1.06 -6.31
N MET A 373 14.02 0.93 -5.28
CA MET A 373 15.48 1.00 -5.42
C MET A 373 16.07 -0.05 -6.36
N GLY A 374 15.47 -1.25 -6.42
CA GLY A 374 15.85 -2.29 -7.38
C GLY A 374 15.62 -1.87 -8.83
N SER A 375 14.54 -1.12 -9.08
CA SER A 375 14.17 -0.64 -10.41
C SER A 375 15.14 0.45 -10.90
N THR A 376 15.50 1.40 -10.03
CA THR A 376 16.43 2.51 -10.34
C THR A 376 17.84 2.03 -10.70
N LYS A 377 18.27 0.86 -10.20
CA LYS A 377 19.56 0.24 -10.57
C LYS A 377 19.59 -0.27 -12.01
N THR A 378 18.45 -0.73 -12.55
CA THR A 378 18.38 -1.29 -13.91
C THR A 378 18.32 -0.22 -14.99
N THR A 379 17.70 0.93 -14.71
CA THR A 379 17.62 2.07 -15.64
C THR A 379 18.95 2.80 -15.80
N SER A 380 19.78 2.87 -14.75
CA SER A 380 21.11 3.50 -14.78
C SER A 380 22.15 2.76 -15.66
N GLY A 381 21.86 1.56 -16.17
CA GLY A 381 22.82 0.71 -16.87
C GLY A 381 23.07 1.03 -18.36
N LYS A 382 22.28 1.91 -18.99
CA LYS A 382 22.42 2.27 -20.42
C LYS A 382 23.19 3.57 -20.59
N GLY A 383 24.50 3.47 -20.77
CA GLY A 383 25.40 4.62 -20.90
C GLY A 383 25.19 5.43 -22.17
N VAL A 384 24.83 6.71 -22.01
CA VAL A 384 24.95 7.77 -23.02
C VAL A 384 25.73 8.92 -22.38
N SER A 385 26.59 9.60 -23.15
CA SER A 385 27.42 10.69 -22.66
C SER A 385 26.59 11.91 -22.25
N GLN A 386 26.39 12.11 -20.96
CA GLN A 386 25.52 13.16 -20.41
C GLN A 386 26.18 14.55 -20.28
N PRO A 387 25.39 15.64 -20.45
CA PRO A 387 25.82 17.02 -20.19
C PRO A 387 26.16 17.28 -18.71
N LYS A 388 26.71 18.47 -18.41
CA LYS A 388 27.24 18.79 -17.06
C LYS A 388 26.15 18.95 -15.98
N SER A 389 24.94 19.33 -16.34
CA SER A 389 23.77 19.48 -15.45
C SER A 389 23.30 18.13 -14.89
N ASP A 390 23.10 17.15 -15.78
CA ASP A 390 22.62 15.81 -15.44
C ASP A 390 23.52 15.10 -14.42
N LYS A 391 24.80 15.47 -14.36
CA LYS A 391 25.77 14.97 -13.36
C LYS A 391 25.45 15.40 -11.93
N VAL A 392 24.84 16.56 -11.72
CA VAL A 392 24.45 17.02 -10.38
C VAL A 392 23.16 16.32 -9.95
N LYS A 393 22.19 16.19 -10.85
CA LYS A 393 20.94 15.42 -10.61
C LYS A 393 21.26 13.96 -10.29
N THR A 394 22.05 13.27 -11.12
CA THR A 394 22.47 11.88 -10.85
C THR A 394 23.29 11.71 -9.56
N GLN A 395 24.10 12.68 -9.14
CA GLN A 395 24.76 12.64 -7.82
C GLN A 395 23.77 12.74 -6.65
N ILE A 396 22.74 13.58 -6.78
CA ILE A 396 21.65 13.68 -5.80
C ILE A 396 20.86 12.37 -5.75
N ASP A 397 20.53 11.80 -6.90
CA ASP A 397 19.78 10.53 -6.99
C ASP A 397 20.58 9.36 -6.39
N GLN A 398 21.88 9.28 -6.68
CA GLN A 398 22.79 8.32 -6.04
C GLN A 398 22.84 8.48 -4.52
N SER A 399 22.87 9.72 -4.02
CA SER A 399 22.85 10.02 -2.58
C SER A 399 21.51 9.63 -1.94
N ASN A 400 20.39 9.90 -2.60
CA ASN A 400 19.05 9.49 -2.17
C ASN A 400 18.94 7.95 -2.09
N ILE A 401 19.45 7.23 -3.10
CA ILE A 401 19.48 5.75 -3.11
C ILE A 401 20.37 5.21 -1.99
N GLN A 402 21.55 5.78 -1.76
CA GLN A 402 22.44 5.37 -0.66
C GLN A 402 21.78 5.59 0.71
N SER A 403 21.08 6.72 0.89
CA SER A 403 20.26 6.97 2.08
C SER A 403 19.13 5.93 2.19
N GLY A 404 18.45 5.60 1.09
CA GLY A 404 17.40 4.58 1.04
C GLY A 404 17.87 3.20 1.50
N ILE A 405 19.08 2.78 1.13
CA ILE A 405 19.67 1.52 1.60
C ILE A 405 19.88 1.55 3.12
N GLN A 406 20.40 2.65 3.67
CA GLN A 406 20.60 2.81 5.13
C GLN A 406 19.26 2.83 5.89
N ILE A 407 18.27 3.55 5.37
CA ILE A 407 16.93 3.65 5.99
C ILE A 407 16.17 2.32 5.89
N ALA A 408 16.30 1.57 4.79
CA ALA A 408 15.75 0.22 4.68
C ALA A 408 16.33 -0.70 5.76
N GLY A 409 17.63 -0.62 6.05
CA GLY A 409 18.26 -1.35 7.17
C GLY A 409 17.69 -0.97 8.54
N LEU A 410 17.43 0.33 8.78
CA LEU A 410 16.76 0.77 10.01
C LEU A 410 15.33 0.24 10.13
N LEU A 411 14.55 0.23 9.04
CA LEU A 411 13.20 -0.33 9.03
C LEU A 411 13.21 -1.85 9.26
N VAL A 412 14.14 -2.60 8.63
CA VAL A 412 14.31 -4.04 8.89
C VAL A 412 14.55 -4.31 10.37
N ASN A 413 15.46 -3.56 10.99
CA ASN A 413 15.74 -3.69 12.42
C ASN A 413 14.52 -3.31 13.27
N ALA A 414 13.75 -2.28 12.91
CA ALA A 414 12.53 -1.91 13.63
C ALA A 414 11.47 -3.03 13.57
N VAL A 415 11.23 -3.60 12.37
CA VAL A 415 10.30 -4.73 12.16
C VAL A 415 10.69 -5.94 13.00
N VAL A 416 11.95 -6.38 12.92
CA VAL A 416 12.44 -7.56 13.63
C VAL A 416 12.42 -7.35 15.15
N ASN A 417 12.80 -6.16 15.64
CA ASN A 417 12.78 -5.87 17.08
C ASN A 417 11.35 -5.76 17.64
N LEU A 418 10.41 -5.13 16.93
CA LEU A 418 9.00 -5.07 17.37
C LEU A 418 8.35 -6.46 17.37
N ALA A 419 8.62 -7.27 16.35
CA ALA A 419 8.17 -8.65 16.32
C ALA A 419 8.80 -9.48 17.46
N GLY A 420 10.07 -9.25 17.78
CA GLY A 420 10.76 -9.83 18.94
C GLY A 420 10.21 -9.35 20.30
N LYS A 421 9.66 -8.13 20.39
CA LYS A 421 8.91 -7.69 21.58
C LYS A 421 7.56 -8.41 21.71
N GLN A 422 6.84 -8.60 20.61
CA GLN A 422 5.59 -9.39 20.57
C GLN A 422 5.80 -10.88 20.93
N LEU A 423 7.04 -11.38 20.97
CA LEU A 423 7.42 -12.74 21.34
C LEU A 423 7.59 -12.95 22.87
N GLY A 424 7.73 -11.87 23.65
CA GLY A 424 8.31 -11.89 25.00
C GLY A 424 7.45 -12.50 26.12
N ILE A 425 7.54 -13.82 26.32
CA ILE A 425 7.68 -14.58 27.61
C ILE A 425 7.36 -16.08 27.39
N VAL A 426 6.52 -16.43 26.41
CA VAL A 426 5.84 -17.75 26.37
C VAL A 426 6.32 -18.72 25.28
N TYR A 427 6.96 -18.26 24.20
CA TYR A 427 7.23 -19.11 23.03
C TYR A 427 8.72 -19.50 22.91
N ASP A 428 9.00 -20.80 23.02
CA ASP A 428 10.26 -21.36 22.60
C ASP A 428 10.38 -21.40 21.06
N PHE A 429 11.59 -21.49 20.52
CA PHE A 429 11.86 -21.37 19.08
C PHE A 429 11.45 -22.64 18.31
N GLY A 430 10.15 -22.77 18.05
CA GLY A 430 9.56 -23.69 17.07
C GLY A 430 8.63 -22.96 16.10
N ASP A 431 8.04 -23.68 15.14
CA ASP A 431 7.22 -23.17 14.02
C ASP A 431 5.89 -22.47 14.42
N SER A 432 5.71 -22.11 15.69
CA SER A 432 4.50 -21.52 16.26
C SER A 432 4.49 -19.97 16.26
N PHE A 433 5.60 -19.31 15.94
CA PHE A 433 5.66 -17.84 15.99
C PHE A 433 4.89 -17.17 14.84
N PRO A 434 3.85 -16.35 15.09
CA PRO A 434 2.95 -15.88 14.04
C PRO A 434 3.60 -15.03 12.93
N LEU A 435 4.69 -14.31 13.19
CA LEU A 435 5.39 -13.52 12.15
C LEU A 435 6.55 -14.29 11.48
N ALA A 436 6.79 -15.56 11.81
CA ALA A 436 7.92 -16.33 11.27
C ALA A 436 7.94 -16.38 9.74
N ASP A 437 6.78 -16.59 9.11
CA ASP A 437 6.62 -16.62 7.64
C ASP A 437 7.03 -15.31 6.96
N LEU A 438 6.91 -14.16 7.65
CA LEU A 438 7.32 -12.85 7.13
C LEU A 438 8.80 -12.58 7.41
N LEU A 439 9.27 -12.88 8.63
CA LEU A 439 10.64 -12.57 9.04
C LEU A 439 11.70 -13.51 8.44
N THR A 440 11.31 -14.69 7.98
CA THR A 440 12.17 -15.62 7.24
C THR A 440 12.45 -15.19 5.80
N GLN A 441 11.76 -14.15 5.31
CA GLN A 441 11.93 -13.63 3.95
C GLN A 441 12.96 -12.49 3.88
N GLU A 442 13.59 -12.32 2.71
CA GLU A 442 14.52 -11.23 2.44
C GLU A 442 13.79 -9.88 2.26
N PRO A 443 14.06 -8.84 3.08
CA PRO A 443 15.34 -8.56 3.74
C PRO A 443 15.42 -8.82 5.27
N PHE A 444 14.44 -9.46 5.88
CA PHE A 444 14.36 -9.66 7.34
C PHE A 444 15.14 -10.90 7.83
N ALA A 445 15.32 -11.89 6.96
CA ALA A 445 15.88 -13.22 7.29
C ALA A 445 17.23 -13.20 8.01
N GLY A 446 18.15 -12.33 7.58
CA GLY A 446 19.47 -12.18 8.21
C GLY A 446 19.37 -11.64 9.64
N PRO A 447 18.83 -10.43 9.85
CA PRO A 447 18.64 -9.86 11.18
C PRO A 447 17.78 -10.72 12.12
N PHE A 448 16.73 -11.37 11.62
CA PHE A 448 15.91 -12.30 12.40
C PHE A 448 16.70 -13.48 12.95
N LYS A 449 17.59 -14.09 12.14
CA LYS A 449 18.50 -15.16 12.61
C LYS A 449 19.54 -14.69 13.63
N SER A 450 19.83 -13.39 13.68
CA SER A 450 20.78 -12.81 14.66
C SER A 450 20.13 -12.40 15.99
N LEU A 451 18.81 -12.58 16.15
CA LEU A 451 18.08 -12.24 17.36
C LEU A 451 18.34 -13.29 18.46
N ASN A 452 19.42 -13.10 19.21
CA ASN A 452 19.77 -13.97 20.35
C ASN A 452 18.79 -13.80 21.53
N LYS A 453 18.45 -14.90 22.21
CA LYS A 453 17.54 -14.93 23.37
C LYS A 453 17.91 -13.97 24.51
N ASP A 454 19.20 -13.63 24.66
CA ASP A 454 19.74 -12.91 25.82
C ASP A 454 19.92 -11.39 25.62
N GLN A 455 19.44 -10.81 24.50
CA GLN A 455 19.48 -9.36 24.28
C GLN A 455 18.08 -8.78 24.08
N VAL A 456 17.61 -8.01 25.06
CA VAL A 456 16.33 -7.29 24.99
C VAL A 456 16.30 -6.36 23.76
N PRO A 457 15.26 -6.41 22.90
CA PRO A 457 15.18 -5.58 21.70
C PRO A 457 15.19 -4.08 22.02
N LYS A 458 16.21 -3.36 21.52
CA LYS A 458 16.44 -1.93 21.83
C LYS A 458 15.51 -0.93 21.14
N CYS A 459 14.65 -1.37 20.23
CA CYS A 459 13.76 -0.47 19.47
C CYS A 459 12.46 -0.23 20.24
N ASP A 460 12.24 1.01 20.69
CA ASP A 460 10.94 1.46 21.22
C ASP A 460 9.99 1.95 20.10
N ALA A 461 8.76 2.30 20.47
CA ALA A 461 7.76 2.87 19.58
C ALA A 461 8.24 4.17 18.92
N ALA A 462 9.10 4.95 19.58
CA ALA A 462 9.65 6.20 19.03
C ALA A 462 10.72 5.95 17.97
N ASP A 463 11.63 5.00 18.17
CA ASP A 463 12.62 4.59 17.17
C ASP A 463 11.93 3.98 15.95
N SER A 464 10.87 3.19 16.17
CA SER A 464 10.01 2.65 15.13
C SER A 464 9.28 3.75 14.32
N ALA A 465 8.67 4.73 15.01
CA ALA A 465 8.07 5.91 14.40
C ALA A 465 9.07 6.72 13.56
N VAL A 466 10.31 6.90 14.08
CA VAL A 466 11.40 7.59 13.38
C VAL A 466 11.88 6.80 12.15
N ALA A 467 11.92 5.47 12.22
CA ALA A 467 12.25 4.62 11.06
C ALA A 467 11.18 4.77 9.96
N THR A 468 9.90 4.70 10.31
CA THR A 468 8.77 4.92 9.38
C THR A 468 8.80 6.31 8.74
N LEU A 469 8.99 7.35 9.54
CA LEU A 469 9.13 8.73 9.04
C LEU A 469 10.25 8.84 8.00
N LYS A 470 11.44 8.32 8.32
CA LYS A 470 12.59 8.33 7.42
C LYS A 470 12.29 7.51 6.16
N GLY A 471 11.61 6.36 6.28
CA GLY A 471 11.17 5.52 5.17
C GLY A 471 10.29 6.26 4.17
N ILE A 472 9.21 6.88 4.64
CA ILE A 472 8.30 7.68 3.81
C ILE A 472 9.03 8.86 3.18
N LYS A 473 9.88 9.55 3.95
CA LYS A 473 10.67 10.68 3.44
C LYS A 473 11.56 10.26 2.27
N VAL A 474 12.32 9.17 2.41
CA VAL A 474 13.22 8.71 1.33
C VAL A 474 12.44 8.12 0.16
N LEU A 475 11.33 7.41 0.41
CA LEU A 475 10.42 6.96 -0.65
C LEU A 475 9.93 8.15 -1.49
N THR A 476 9.55 9.25 -0.83
CA THR A 476 9.17 10.51 -1.49
C THR A 476 10.33 11.08 -2.32
N GLU A 477 11.54 11.13 -1.75
CA GLU A 477 12.72 11.71 -2.39
C GLU A 477 13.26 10.88 -3.58
N ILE A 478 12.95 9.57 -3.64
CA ILE A 478 13.29 8.70 -4.79
C ILE A 478 12.19 8.73 -5.86
N CYS A 479 10.92 8.93 -5.49
CA CYS A 479 9.81 8.85 -6.44
C CYS A 479 9.35 10.19 -7.02
N ALA A 480 9.60 11.33 -6.35
CA ALA A 480 8.96 12.62 -6.68
C ALA A 480 9.04 13.03 -8.16
N ASP A 481 10.19 12.82 -8.80
CA ASP A 481 10.45 13.25 -10.19
C ASP A 481 10.32 12.09 -11.21
N ASP A 482 9.84 10.90 -10.82
CA ASP A 482 9.71 9.73 -11.69
C ASP A 482 8.28 9.16 -11.67
N LEU A 483 7.53 9.47 -12.74
CA LEU A 483 6.16 9.03 -12.94
C LEU A 483 6.00 7.50 -12.97
N MET A 484 7.02 6.74 -13.39
CA MET A 484 6.99 5.27 -13.35
C MET A 484 7.09 4.75 -11.92
N ASN A 485 7.98 5.34 -11.10
CA ASN A 485 8.07 5.02 -9.68
C ASN A 485 6.79 5.41 -8.92
N LEU A 486 6.23 6.60 -9.19
CA LEU A 486 4.96 7.05 -8.60
C LEU A 486 3.80 6.09 -8.94
N ASN A 487 3.71 5.64 -10.20
CA ASN A 487 2.72 4.64 -10.57
C ASN A 487 2.96 3.30 -9.86
N LYS A 488 4.20 2.81 -9.84
CA LYS A 488 4.60 1.54 -9.20
C LYS A 488 4.24 1.51 -7.72
N ILE A 489 4.51 2.58 -6.96
CA ILE A 489 4.21 2.59 -5.51
C ILE A 489 2.70 2.60 -5.22
N VAL A 490 1.89 3.21 -6.09
CA VAL A 490 0.41 3.11 -5.98
C VAL A 490 -0.06 1.69 -6.32
N ASP A 491 0.51 1.08 -7.36
CA ASP A 491 0.16 -0.28 -7.78
C ASP A 491 0.61 -1.34 -6.76
N PHE A 492 1.58 -1.00 -5.89
CA PHE A 492 2.04 -1.78 -4.75
C PHE A 492 1.40 -1.36 -3.41
N GLY A 493 0.40 -0.46 -3.45
CA GLY A 493 -0.50 -0.17 -2.33
C GLY A 493 -0.03 0.85 -1.30
N VAL A 494 0.88 1.77 -1.65
CA VAL A 494 1.31 2.87 -0.76
C VAL A 494 0.15 3.69 -0.18
N LEU A 495 -0.98 3.78 -0.90
CA LEU A 495 -2.18 4.49 -0.44
C LEU A 495 -2.77 3.88 0.85
N CYS A 496 -2.72 2.56 1.02
CA CYS A 496 -3.19 1.89 2.24
C CYS A 496 -2.34 2.30 3.45
N LEU A 497 -1.01 2.38 3.26
CA LEU A 497 -0.09 2.88 4.28
C LEU A 497 -0.33 4.36 4.58
N LEU A 498 -0.47 5.20 3.55
CA LEU A 498 -0.72 6.64 3.73
C LEU A 498 -2.04 6.92 4.45
N ARG A 499 -3.14 6.25 4.07
CA ARG A 499 -4.44 6.35 4.75
C ARG A 499 -4.29 6.01 6.24
N ARG A 500 -3.66 4.87 6.56
CA ARG A 500 -3.39 4.46 7.96
C ARG A 500 -2.61 5.53 8.73
N LEU A 501 -1.47 5.98 8.18
CA LEU A 501 -0.54 6.92 8.83
C LEU A 501 -1.11 8.34 9.00
N LEU A 502 -2.13 8.70 8.22
CA LEU A 502 -2.85 9.96 8.37
C LEU A 502 -3.99 9.83 9.39
N LEU A 503 -4.83 8.80 9.27
CA LEU A 503 -6.07 8.69 10.05
C LEU A 503 -5.90 8.07 11.46
N ARG A 504 -4.81 7.37 11.74
CA ARG A 504 -4.57 6.69 13.04
C ARG A 504 -3.37 7.28 13.78
N ASP A 505 -3.33 7.07 15.10
CA ASP A 505 -2.25 7.47 16.02
C ASP A 505 -1.54 6.21 16.59
N ASP A 506 -1.36 5.19 15.74
CA ASP A 506 -0.87 3.86 16.14
C ASP A 506 0.47 3.87 16.89
N TYR A 507 1.35 4.82 16.57
CA TYR A 507 2.67 4.93 17.21
C TYR A 507 2.59 5.55 18.61
N GLU A 508 1.68 6.50 18.83
CA GLU A 508 1.42 7.07 20.17
C GLU A 508 0.72 6.03 21.04
N ASN A 509 -0.26 5.30 20.48
CA ASN A 509 -0.91 4.17 21.15
C ASN A 509 0.09 3.04 21.47
N LEU A 510 1.03 2.73 20.57
CA LEU A 510 2.09 1.73 20.83
C LEU A 510 3.02 2.18 21.97
N ALA A 511 3.41 3.45 22.01
CA ALA A 511 4.21 4.00 23.10
C ALA A 511 3.45 3.99 24.44
N ALA A 512 2.13 4.22 24.42
CA ALA A 512 1.28 4.11 25.61
C ALA A 512 1.19 2.66 26.13
N ILE A 513 1.13 1.67 25.24
CA ILE A 513 1.20 0.24 25.60
C ILE A 513 2.57 -0.07 26.23
N GLU A 514 3.68 0.37 25.61
CA GLU A 514 5.03 0.16 26.17
C GLU A 514 5.20 0.80 27.57
N ALA A 515 4.64 1.99 27.79
CA ALA A 515 4.64 2.66 29.10
C ALA A 515 3.79 1.91 30.14
N TYR A 516 2.63 1.37 29.73
CA TYR A 516 1.77 0.56 30.59
C TYR A 516 2.45 -0.75 30.99
N ASP A 517 3.04 -1.48 30.04
CA ASP A 517 3.73 -2.74 30.33
C ASP A 517 4.96 -2.53 31.23
N ALA A 518 5.75 -1.46 31.00
CA ALA A 518 6.85 -1.07 31.88
C ALA A 518 6.38 -0.77 33.32
N SER A 519 5.20 -0.16 33.48
CA SER A 519 4.63 0.10 34.82
C SER A 519 4.22 -1.19 35.54
N ARG A 520 3.64 -2.17 34.82
CA ARG A 520 3.23 -3.46 35.40
C ARG A 520 4.41 -4.32 35.85
N VAL A 521 5.53 -4.29 35.11
CA VAL A 521 6.76 -4.98 35.53
C VAL A 521 7.25 -4.46 36.88
N ARG A 522 7.19 -3.14 37.09
CA ARG A 522 7.58 -2.52 38.37
C ARG A 522 6.61 -2.87 39.51
N GLU A 523 5.30 -2.80 39.29
CA GLU A 523 4.31 -3.22 40.31
C GLU A 523 4.45 -4.70 40.70
N GLY A 524 4.83 -5.57 39.76
CA GLY A 524 5.15 -6.97 40.04
C GLY A 524 6.41 -7.16 40.91
N GLN A 525 7.41 -6.29 40.74
CA GLN A 525 8.63 -6.29 41.56
C GLN A 525 8.37 -5.73 42.97
N ASP A 526 7.62 -4.61 43.08
CA ASP A 526 7.28 -3.99 44.37
C ASP A 526 6.40 -4.90 45.24
N ASN A 527 5.42 -5.60 44.64
CA ASN A 527 4.60 -6.60 45.35
C ASN A 527 5.32 -7.95 45.59
N GLY A 528 6.44 -8.19 44.90
CA GLY A 528 7.22 -9.43 44.95
C GLY A 528 8.31 -9.47 46.02
N ALA A 529 8.37 -8.47 46.91
CA ALA A 529 9.42 -8.30 47.91
C ALA A 529 9.37 -9.32 49.07
N ASN A 530 9.64 -10.60 48.78
CA ASN A 530 10.10 -11.59 49.77
C ASN A 530 10.79 -12.86 49.21
N PHE A 531 11.21 -12.90 47.94
CA PHE A 531 12.14 -13.94 47.46
C PHE A 531 13.29 -13.36 46.65
N LEU A 532 14.52 -13.58 47.16
CA LEU A 532 15.77 -13.19 46.51
C LEU A 532 16.07 -14.06 45.29
N VAL A 533 15.88 -13.50 44.10
CA VAL A 533 16.60 -13.91 42.88
C VAL A 533 17.07 -12.64 42.18
N GLU A 534 18.38 -12.42 42.13
CA GLU A 534 18.98 -11.37 41.30
C GLU A 534 18.80 -11.74 39.82
N SER A 535 17.80 -11.17 39.17
CA SER A 535 17.72 -11.13 37.70
C SER A 535 18.13 -9.75 37.22
N THR A 536 19.32 -9.63 36.62
CA THR A 536 19.87 -8.40 36.05
C THR A 536 19.20 -8.02 34.72
N ALA A 537 17.91 -7.73 34.77
CA ALA A 537 17.19 -7.02 33.72
C ALA A 537 17.00 -5.57 34.16
N GLU A 538 17.69 -4.63 33.49
CA GLU A 538 17.44 -3.20 33.67
C GLU A 538 16.00 -2.89 33.21
N ALA A 539 15.06 -2.85 34.15
CA ALA A 539 13.69 -2.44 33.89
C ALA A 539 13.70 -0.96 33.49
N ALA A 540 13.32 -0.64 32.25
CA ALA A 540 13.21 0.73 31.79
C ALA A 540 12.21 1.50 32.66
N ASN A 541 12.59 2.68 33.16
CA ASN A 541 11.66 3.45 34.00
C ASN A 541 10.47 3.90 33.15
N PRO A 542 9.23 3.92 33.68
CA PRO A 542 8.08 4.47 32.97
C PRO A 542 8.26 5.93 32.51
N SER A 543 9.14 6.68 33.17
CA SER A 543 9.53 8.05 32.82
C SER A 543 10.47 8.17 31.60
N ASP A 544 11.08 7.06 31.16
CA ASP A 544 12.04 7.05 30.04
C ASP A 544 11.36 6.73 28.69
N VAL A 545 10.06 6.39 28.69
CA VAL A 545 9.32 6.05 27.46
C VAL A 545 9.07 7.30 26.62
N ARG A 546 9.70 7.34 25.45
CA ARG A 546 9.60 8.45 24.50
C ARG A 546 8.28 8.37 23.73
N ILE A 547 7.43 9.38 23.85
CA ILE A 547 6.21 9.48 23.04
C ILE A 547 6.59 10.00 21.63
N PRO A 548 6.32 9.25 20.54
CA PRO A 548 6.55 9.74 19.19
C PRO A 548 5.55 10.83 18.82
N HIS A 549 6.00 11.88 18.14
CA HIS A 549 5.10 12.88 17.58
C HIS A 549 4.52 12.40 16.24
N SER A 550 3.29 11.85 16.23
CA SER A 550 2.64 11.35 15.01
C SER A 550 2.44 12.46 13.96
N SER A 551 2.32 13.72 14.40
CA SER A 551 2.30 14.91 13.55
C SER A 551 3.46 14.97 12.54
N HIS A 552 4.65 14.48 12.92
CA HIS A 552 5.81 14.43 12.03
C HIS A 552 5.70 13.34 10.96
N ILE A 553 5.15 12.17 11.30
CA ILE A 553 4.84 11.10 10.34
C ILE A 553 3.76 11.60 9.37
N ARG A 554 2.65 12.12 9.92
CA ARG A 554 1.52 12.70 9.17
C ARG A 554 1.98 13.76 8.18
N ARG A 555 2.87 14.68 8.57
CA ARG A 555 3.47 15.69 7.67
C ARG A 555 4.16 15.05 6.46
N HIS A 556 4.94 13.99 6.65
CA HIS A 556 5.63 13.29 5.56
C HIS A 556 4.70 12.42 4.71
N ALA A 557 3.69 11.80 5.32
CA ALA A 557 2.64 11.08 4.61
C ALA A 557 1.80 12.03 3.73
N ALA A 558 1.38 13.18 4.25
CA ALA A 558 0.63 14.20 3.50
C ALA A 558 1.45 14.78 2.34
N ARG A 559 2.76 14.97 2.52
CA ARG A 559 3.68 15.36 1.42
C ARG A 559 3.65 14.36 0.27
N LEU A 560 3.79 13.06 0.56
CA LEU A 560 3.76 12.03 -0.47
C LEU A 560 2.37 11.92 -1.12
N LEU A 561 1.30 12.02 -0.33
CA LEU A 561 -0.07 12.05 -0.84
C LEU A 561 -0.32 13.24 -1.77
N THR A 562 0.26 14.41 -1.48
CA THR A 562 0.17 15.60 -2.34
C THR A 562 0.73 15.32 -3.73
N ILE A 563 1.94 14.73 -3.82
CA ILE A 563 2.54 14.35 -5.11
C ILE A 563 1.68 13.30 -5.83
N LEU A 564 1.22 12.28 -5.10
CA LEU A 564 0.39 11.20 -5.66
C LEU A 564 -1.01 11.67 -6.11
N SER A 565 -1.58 12.70 -5.49
CA SER A 565 -2.91 13.24 -5.82
C SER A 565 -3.02 13.85 -7.22
N ALA A 566 -1.89 14.11 -7.89
CA ALA A 566 -1.86 14.49 -9.30
C ALA A 566 -2.17 13.31 -10.27
N LEU A 567 -2.19 12.07 -9.78
CA LEU A 567 -2.47 10.87 -10.59
C LEU A 567 -3.97 10.55 -10.62
N PRO A 568 -4.62 10.42 -11.80
CA PRO A 568 -6.06 10.15 -11.90
C PRO A 568 -6.55 8.90 -11.14
N LYS A 569 -5.72 7.85 -11.05
CA LYS A 569 -6.05 6.63 -10.28
C LYS A 569 -6.08 6.87 -8.77
N VAL A 570 -5.27 7.79 -8.25
CA VAL A 570 -5.24 8.18 -6.83
C VAL A 570 -6.42 9.08 -6.50
N GLN A 571 -6.76 10.02 -7.40
CA GLN A 571 -7.90 10.91 -7.25
C GLN A 571 -9.20 10.13 -7.04
N LYS A 572 -9.47 9.12 -7.89
CA LYS A 572 -10.64 8.23 -7.75
C LYS A 572 -10.71 7.57 -6.37
N VAL A 573 -9.61 7.00 -5.88
CA VAL A 573 -9.54 6.33 -4.57
C VAL A 573 -9.86 7.30 -3.42
N ILE A 574 -9.33 8.52 -3.46
CA ILE A 574 -9.58 9.53 -2.43
C ILE A 574 -11.05 10.00 -2.47
N VAL A 575 -11.61 10.26 -3.65
CA VAL A 575 -13.02 10.68 -3.81
C VAL A 575 -14.01 9.62 -3.29
N THR A 576 -13.72 8.33 -3.51
CA THR A 576 -14.57 7.24 -2.99
C THR A 576 -14.48 7.07 -1.47
N ASP A 577 -13.49 7.67 -0.82
CA ASP A 577 -13.20 7.51 0.60
C ASP A 577 -13.61 8.77 1.38
N ALA A 578 -14.89 8.81 1.76
CA ALA A 578 -15.48 9.93 2.49
C ALA A 578 -14.77 10.24 3.81
N THR A 579 -14.21 9.23 4.51
CA THR A 579 -13.48 9.47 5.76
C THR A 579 -12.12 10.10 5.51
N TRP A 580 -11.44 9.72 4.43
CA TRP A 580 -10.17 10.33 4.04
C TRP A 580 -10.34 11.76 3.51
N CYS A 581 -11.37 12.01 2.68
CA CYS A 581 -11.72 13.38 2.25
C CYS A 581 -12.02 14.29 3.45
N LYS A 582 -12.86 13.84 4.39
CA LYS A 582 -13.16 14.60 5.61
C LYS A 582 -11.91 14.87 6.45
N TRP A 583 -11.05 13.86 6.64
CA TRP A 583 -9.78 14.04 7.36
C TRP A 583 -8.88 15.09 6.69
N LEU A 584 -8.77 15.07 5.36
CA LEU A 584 -7.99 16.07 4.63
C LEU A 584 -8.58 17.48 4.78
N GLU A 585 -9.90 17.62 4.77
CA GLU A 585 -10.57 18.91 4.95
C GLU A 585 -10.43 19.44 6.38
N ASP A 586 -10.67 18.60 7.39
CA ASP A 586 -10.49 18.98 8.80
C ASP A 586 -9.02 19.26 9.12
N CYS A 587 -8.06 18.54 8.51
CA CYS A 587 -6.63 18.84 8.59
C CYS A 587 -6.30 20.19 7.94
N ALA A 588 -6.77 20.44 6.73
CA ALA A 588 -6.50 21.68 5.99
C ALA A 588 -7.11 22.92 6.65
N ASN A 589 -8.17 22.74 7.43
CA ASN A 589 -8.83 23.80 8.22
C ASN A 589 -8.30 23.87 9.69
N GLY A 590 -7.22 23.16 10.03
CA GLY A 590 -6.61 23.21 11.37
C GLY A 590 -7.46 22.62 12.51
N LYS A 591 -8.47 21.82 12.21
CA LYS A 591 -9.40 21.25 13.21
C LYS A 591 -8.90 19.96 13.87
N ILE A 592 -7.86 19.32 13.33
CA ILE A 592 -7.32 18.05 13.85
C ILE A 592 -6.28 18.33 14.94
N PRO A 593 -6.50 17.88 16.19
CA PRO A 593 -5.52 18.02 17.27
C PRO A 593 -4.15 17.48 16.88
N GLY A 594 -3.09 18.19 17.26
CA GLY A 594 -1.70 17.83 16.93
C GLY A 594 -1.28 18.08 15.48
N CYS A 595 -2.19 18.48 14.57
CA CYS A 595 -1.89 18.77 13.15
C CYS A 595 -1.88 20.27 12.81
N ASN A 596 -1.47 21.11 13.77
CA ASN A 596 -1.47 22.57 13.66
C ASN A 596 -0.27 23.16 12.90
N ASP A 597 0.46 22.35 12.13
CA ASP A 597 1.62 22.79 11.36
C ASP A 597 1.17 23.27 9.96
N PRO A 598 1.47 24.52 9.54
CA PRO A 598 1.04 25.01 8.22
C PRO A 598 1.55 24.13 7.06
N LYS A 599 2.68 23.42 7.25
CA LYS A 599 3.20 22.48 6.26
C LYS A 599 2.21 21.32 6.01
N ILE A 600 1.60 20.74 7.04
CA ILE A 600 0.63 19.64 6.84
C ILE A 600 -0.72 20.15 6.35
N GLN A 601 -1.20 21.28 6.88
CA GLN A 601 -2.46 21.90 6.44
C GLN A 601 -2.42 22.25 4.95
N SER A 602 -1.30 22.84 4.49
CA SER A 602 -1.05 23.12 3.08
C SER A 602 -1.01 21.85 2.22
N TYR A 603 -0.34 20.78 2.65
CA TYR A 603 -0.32 19.51 1.89
C TYR A 603 -1.73 18.90 1.79
N ALA A 604 -2.49 18.91 2.88
CA ALA A 604 -3.87 18.43 2.87
C ALA A 604 -4.76 19.22 1.91
N LYS A 605 -4.62 20.56 1.88
CA LYS A 605 -5.35 21.42 0.94
C LYS A 605 -4.91 21.23 -0.52
N ALA A 606 -3.60 21.12 -0.76
CA ALA A 606 -3.04 20.84 -2.08
C ALA A 606 -3.58 19.51 -2.63
N ALA A 607 -3.60 18.45 -1.80
CA ALA A 607 -4.16 17.16 -2.17
C ALA A 607 -5.66 17.26 -2.52
N LEU A 608 -6.47 17.97 -1.73
CA LEU A 608 -7.89 18.19 -2.05
C LEU A 608 -8.08 18.94 -3.38
N LEU A 609 -7.33 20.02 -3.61
CA LEU A 609 -7.41 20.81 -4.84
C LEU A 609 -7.02 19.97 -6.07
N ASN A 610 -5.98 19.15 -5.98
CA ASN A 610 -5.58 18.22 -7.03
C ASN A 610 -6.65 17.15 -7.30
N VAL A 611 -7.31 16.64 -6.25
CA VAL A 611 -8.35 15.61 -6.33
C VAL A 611 -9.64 16.12 -6.97
N PHE A 612 -10.16 17.25 -6.49
CA PHE A 612 -11.48 17.74 -6.90
C PHE A 612 -11.49 18.54 -8.21
N CYS A 613 -10.32 18.83 -8.81
CA CYS A 613 -10.28 19.64 -10.02
C CYS A 613 -11.02 19.02 -11.22
N HIS A 614 -11.00 17.70 -11.38
CA HIS A 614 -11.59 17.02 -12.54
C HIS A 614 -13.12 16.85 -12.48
N VAL A 615 -13.77 17.10 -11.33
CA VAL A 615 -15.24 16.90 -11.15
C VAL A 615 -16.08 17.86 -12.01
N LYS A 616 -15.47 18.89 -12.61
CA LYS A 616 -16.11 19.80 -13.58
C LYS A 616 -16.20 19.28 -15.02
N GLY A 617 -15.55 18.17 -15.35
CA GLY A 617 -15.44 17.66 -16.73
C GLY A 617 -16.08 16.29 -16.92
N ASP A 618 -17.38 16.17 -16.63
CA ASP A 618 -18.13 14.93 -16.85
C ASP A 618 -18.41 14.72 -18.35
N PRO A 619 -17.93 13.63 -18.99
CA PRO A 619 -18.18 13.34 -20.40
C PRO A 619 -19.63 12.94 -20.72
N ASP A 620 -20.45 12.60 -19.73
CA ASP A 620 -21.75 11.96 -19.94
C ASP A 620 -22.94 12.94 -20.12
N SER A 621 -22.69 14.25 -20.25
CA SER A 621 -23.70 15.25 -20.61
C SER A 621 -24.08 15.23 -22.11
N LYS A 622 -24.54 14.08 -22.61
CA LYS A 622 -25.15 13.97 -23.94
C LYS A 622 -26.57 14.56 -23.97
N ASN A 623 -26.79 15.42 -24.96
CA ASN A 623 -28.08 15.84 -25.53
C ASN A 623 -28.95 16.82 -24.72
N ILE A 624 -28.71 18.13 -24.90
CA ILE A 624 -29.80 19.05 -25.30
C ILE A 624 -29.29 19.89 -26.48
N SER A 625 -30.07 19.96 -27.56
CA SER A 625 -29.79 20.74 -28.76
C SER A 625 -30.36 22.17 -28.64
N GLY A 626 -29.62 23.20 -29.08
CA GLY A 626 -30.18 24.55 -29.20
C GLY A 626 -29.19 25.70 -29.42
N SER A 627 -29.11 26.17 -30.68
CA SER A 627 -28.61 27.48 -31.16
C SER A 627 -27.22 28.02 -30.77
N ASP A 628 -26.46 28.27 -31.82
CA ASP A 628 -25.27 29.12 -31.94
C ASP A 628 -25.14 30.32 -30.98
N THR A 629 -24.05 30.37 -30.21
CA THR A 629 -23.03 31.45 -30.29
C THR A 629 -21.82 31.16 -29.37
N ALA A 630 -20.65 31.72 -29.72
CA ALA A 630 -19.40 31.70 -28.94
C ALA A 630 -18.75 30.33 -28.63
N VAL A 631 -18.01 29.80 -29.62
CA VAL A 631 -16.98 28.77 -29.37
C VAL A 631 -15.80 29.41 -28.63
N VAL A 632 -15.79 29.31 -27.30
CA VAL A 632 -14.58 29.44 -26.46
C VAL A 632 -14.53 28.24 -25.53
N ASN A 633 -14.08 27.10 -26.06
CA ASN A 633 -13.79 25.91 -25.28
C ASN A 633 -12.26 25.71 -25.22
N GLU A 634 -11.57 26.62 -24.53
CA GLU A 634 -10.18 26.39 -24.17
C GLU A 634 -10.12 25.30 -23.10
N ASN A 635 -9.31 24.27 -23.35
CA ASN A 635 -8.98 23.23 -22.38
C ASN A 635 -8.40 23.87 -21.11
N ARG A 636 -9.23 24.13 -20.09
CA ARG A 636 -8.76 24.56 -18.77
C ARG A 636 -7.94 23.43 -18.14
N VAL A 637 -6.62 23.56 -18.28
CA VAL A 637 -5.66 22.71 -17.57
C VAL A 637 -5.90 22.88 -16.08
N CYS A 638 -6.18 21.77 -15.40
CA CYS A 638 -6.40 21.77 -13.97
C CYS A 638 -5.13 22.16 -13.20
N PRO A 639 -5.18 23.14 -12.27
CA PRO A 639 -4.04 23.44 -11.41
C PRO A 639 -3.59 22.21 -10.63
N ARG A 640 -2.27 22.04 -10.55
CA ARG A 640 -1.59 20.98 -9.80
C ARG A 640 -0.65 21.61 -8.78
N TYR A 641 -0.92 21.36 -7.51
CA TYR A 641 -0.14 21.82 -6.38
C TYR A 641 0.82 20.71 -5.94
N GLU A 642 2.12 20.95 -6.13
CA GLU A 642 3.19 20.01 -5.79
C GLU A 642 3.92 20.39 -4.48
N ASP A 643 4.77 19.50 -3.97
CA ASP A 643 5.35 19.56 -2.61
C ASP A 643 6.35 20.71 -2.33
N MET A 644 6.61 21.54 -3.34
CA MET A 644 7.46 22.73 -3.28
C MET A 644 6.66 24.02 -3.10
N ILE A 645 5.33 23.98 -3.29
CA ILE A 645 4.43 25.12 -3.17
C ILE A 645 3.61 24.96 -1.88
N PHE A 646 3.84 25.84 -0.92
CA PHE A 646 2.97 25.93 0.26
C PHE A 646 1.91 26.99 0.06
N LEU A 647 0.67 26.59 0.31
CA LEU A 647 -0.50 27.46 0.42
C LEU A 647 -0.48 28.09 1.80
N ILE A 648 -0.48 29.42 1.87
CA ILE A 648 -0.59 30.16 3.12
C ILE A 648 -2.08 30.30 3.45
N ASN A 649 -2.42 30.07 4.71
CA ASN A 649 -3.79 30.11 5.25
C ASN A 649 -4.78 29.27 4.41
N PRO A 650 -4.54 27.94 4.28
CA PRO A 650 -5.33 27.02 3.45
C PRO A 650 -6.82 26.94 3.84
N GLU A 651 -7.20 27.36 5.03
CA GLU A 651 -8.58 27.47 5.52
C GLU A 651 -9.40 28.57 4.83
N LEU A 652 -8.74 29.56 4.19
CA LEU A 652 -9.43 30.72 3.61
C LEU A 652 -10.40 30.35 2.47
N PRO A 653 -11.52 31.09 2.30
CA PRO A 653 -12.56 30.75 1.33
C PRO A 653 -12.08 30.64 -0.12
N HIS A 654 -11.07 31.43 -0.52
CA HIS A 654 -10.53 31.41 -1.88
C HIS A 654 -9.77 30.12 -2.25
N TRP A 655 -9.49 29.26 -1.27
CA TRP A 655 -8.95 27.91 -1.47
C TRP A 655 -10.01 26.80 -1.42
N LYS A 656 -11.30 27.12 -1.21
CA LYS A 656 -12.34 26.09 -1.20
C LYS A 656 -12.38 25.37 -2.55
N CYS A 657 -12.49 24.05 -2.50
CA CYS A 657 -12.85 23.29 -3.69
C CYS A 657 -14.27 23.71 -4.11
N PRO A 658 -14.58 23.81 -5.42
CA PRO A 658 -15.94 24.05 -5.87
C PRO A 658 -16.89 23.00 -5.28
N ASP A 659 -18.02 23.43 -4.73
CA ASP A 659 -18.94 22.54 -4.02
C ASP A 659 -19.38 21.37 -4.92
N ASN A 660 -19.28 20.16 -4.39
CA ASN A 660 -19.80 18.96 -5.04
C ASN A 660 -21.33 18.97 -4.87
N PRO A 661 -22.16 18.86 -5.92
CA PRO A 661 -23.63 18.92 -5.78
C PRO A 661 -24.22 17.86 -4.82
N ASN A 662 -23.45 16.83 -4.48
CA ASN A 662 -23.84 15.78 -3.53
C ASN A 662 -23.34 16.00 -2.08
N SER A 663 -22.67 17.10 -1.73
CA SER A 663 -22.38 17.47 -0.33
C SER A 663 -23.51 18.31 0.29
N GLY A 664 -24.76 17.96 -0.02
CA GLY A 664 -25.94 18.48 0.65
C GLY A 664 -25.99 17.94 2.09
N SER A 665 -26.05 18.86 3.05
CA SER A 665 -26.18 18.64 4.50
C SER A 665 -26.93 17.35 4.91
N LEU A 666 -26.18 16.28 5.20
CA LEU A 666 -26.66 15.22 6.08
C LEU A 666 -26.67 15.77 7.52
N ASN A 667 -27.78 16.43 7.87
CA ASN A 667 -28.40 16.47 9.19
C ASN A 667 -29.46 17.59 9.24
N LYS A 668 -30.63 17.31 8.66
CA LYS A 668 -31.90 17.86 9.15
C LYS A 668 -32.84 16.70 9.45
N ALA A 669 -33.08 16.45 10.73
CA ALA A 669 -34.22 15.64 11.15
C ALA A 669 -35.52 16.41 10.85
N PRO A 670 -36.61 15.72 10.51
CA PRO A 670 -37.93 16.33 10.43
C PRO A 670 -38.53 16.41 11.84
N ASP A 671 -38.89 17.61 12.30
CA ASP A 671 -40.30 18.00 12.51
C ASP A 671 -40.43 19.31 13.32
N ASP A 672 -41.48 20.05 12.97
CA ASP A 672 -42.25 21.02 13.75
C ASP A 672 -41.56 21.86 14.85
N ASP A 673 -41.34 23.14 14.54
CA ASP A 673 -42.26 24.16 15.07
C ASP A 673 -42.19 25.48 14.28
N ALA A 674 -43.33 26.15 14.12
CA ALA A 674 -43.41 27.42 13.42
C ALA A 674 -43.27 28.59 14.40
N HIS A 675 -42.30 29.50 14.21
CA HIS A 675 -42.50 30.96 14.40
C HIS A 675 -41.35 31.82 13.84
N SER A 676 -41.77 32.84 13.09
CA SER A 676 -41.06 34.02 12.58
C SER A 676 -39.80 34.52 13.32
N ALA A 677 -38.69 34.74 12.59
CA ALA A 677 -38.10 36.07 12.41
C ALA A 677 -37.04 36.09 11.28
N ASN A 678 -37.01 37.18 10.50
CA ASN A 678 -36.04 37.37 9.41
C ASN A 678 -34.61 37.53 9.91
N SER A 679 -33.66 36.75 9.38
CA SER A 679 -32.29 37.20 9.17
C SER A 679 -31.96 37.12 7.67
N VAL A 680 -31.33 38.17 7.16
CA VAL A 680 -31.05 38.29 5.72
C VAL A 680 -30.01 37.24 5.35
N ASN A 681 -30.40 36.32 4.46
CA ASN A 681 -29.56 35.23 4.02
C ASN A 681 -28.55 35.75 2.98
N GLU A 682 -27.56 36.54 3.43
CA GLU A 682 -26.42 36.97 2.63
C GLU A 682 -25.58 35.76 2.20
N HIS A 683 -26.00 35.13 1.11
CA HIS A 683 -25.14 34.29 0.30
C HIS A 683 -24.02 35.17 -0.26
N SER A 684 -22.96 35.33 0.52
CA SER A 684 -21.74 36.01 0.10
C SER A 684 -21.21 35.31 -1.15
N LYS A 685 -21.45 35.95 -2.31
CA LYS A 685 -20.88 35.54 -3.59
C LYS A 685 -19.37 35.60 -3.44
N GLN A 686 -18.74 34.45 -3.23
CA GLN A 686 -17.29 34.35 -2.98
C GLN A 686 -16.56 35.00 -4.15
N LYS A 687 -16.00 36.19 -3.92
CA LYS A 687 -15.30 36.96 -4.93
C LYS A 687 -13.98 36.23 -5.19
N ALA A 688 -13.79 35.73 -6.41
CA ALA A 688 -12.59 34.99 -6.77
C ALA A 688 -11.31 35.81 -6.47
N PRO A 689 -10.22 35.17 -6.03
CA PRO A 689 -8.99 35.88 -5.69
C PRO A 689 -8.41 36.55 -6.93
N THR A 690 -8.05 37.83 -6.81
CA THR A 690 -7.74 38.69 -7.95
C THR A 690 -6.24 38.79 -8.26
N ILE A 691 -5.38 38.25 -7.38
CA ILE A 691 -3.93 38.41 -7.44
C ILE A 691 -3.25 37.23 -6.71
N ASP A 692 -2.06 36.84 -7.17
CA ASP A 692 -1.18 35.88 -6.51
C ASP A 692 0.02 36.62 -5.90
N VAL A 693 0.37 36.31 -4.65
CA VAL A 693 1.62 36.79 -4.03
C VAL A 693 2.49 35.59 -3.69
N VAL A 694 3.69 35.54 -4.27
CA VAL A 694 4.58 34.38 -4.22
C VAL A 694 5.89 34.73 -3.51
N PHE A 695 6.11 34.12 -2.36
CA PHE A 695 7.27 34.33 -1.50
C PHE A 695 8.43 33.39 -1.84
N VAL A 696 9.61 33.95 -2.13
CA VAL A 696 10.80 33.21 -2.61
C VAL A 696 12.04 33.52 -1.75
N HIS A 697 12.47 32.54 -0.94
CA HIS A 697 13.49 32.73 0.10
C HIS A 697 14.94 32.76 -0.43
N GLY A 698 15.88 33.26 0.39
CA GLY A 698 17.31 33.29 0.11
C GLY A 698 18.08 32.00 0.46
N LEU A 699 19.42 32.06 0.37
CA LEU A 699 20.33 30.99 0.81
C LEU A 699 20.20 30.76 2.33
N ARG A 700 20.17 29.48 2.76
CA ARG A 700 19.80 29.04 4.13
C ARG A 700 18.41 29.50 4.63
N GLY A 701 17.62 30.14 3.77
CA GLY A 701 16.25 30.51 4.06
C GLY A 701 15.35 29.29 4.14
N GLY A 702 14.05 29.54 4.27
CA GLY A 702 13.04 28.51 4.20
C GLY A 702 11.66 29.10 3.98
N PRO A 703 10.68 28.30 3.49
CA PRO A 703 9.34 28.75 3.14
C PRO A 703 8.64 29.52 4.27
N PHE A 704 8.90 29.16 5.53
CA PHE A 704 8.36 29.86 6.70
C PHE A 704 9.44 30.63 7.48
N LYS A 705 10.68 30.12 7.51
CA LYS A 705 11.80 30.70 8.28
C LYS A 705 12.23 32.09 7.81
N SER A 706 12.17 32.38 6.51
CA SER A 706 12.59 33.69 6.00
C SER A 706 11.62 34.81 6.37
N TRP A 707 10.32 34.51 6.43
CA TRP A 707 9.26 35.52 6.59
C TRP A 707 8.69 35.51 8.02
N ARG A 708 9.59 35.38 8.99
CA ARG A 708 9.19 35.45 10.40
C ARG A 708 9.05 36.89 10.87
N ILE A 709 8.24 37.09 11.89
CA ILE A 709 8.26 38.29 12.73
C ILE A 709 9.57 38.24 13.54
N SER A 710 10.29 39.36 13.62
CA SER A 710 11.55 39.44 14.38
C SER A 710 11.37 40.15 15.72
N GLU A 711 12.22 39.83 16.69
CA GLU A 711 12.34 40.59 17.95
C GLU A 711 13.27 41.81 17.79
N ASP A 712 14.25 41.74 16.87
CA ASP A 712 15.27 42.77 16.61
C ASP A 712 15.58 42.83 15.10
N LYS A 713 16.04 43.99 14.62
CA LYS A 713 16.56 44.20 13.27
C LYS A 713 18.03 43.79 13.11
N SER A 714 18.76 43.60 14.20
CA SER A 714 20.19 43.27 14.21
C SER A 714 20.49 41.95 14.91
N SER A 715 21.28 41.08 14.27
CA SER A 715 21.68 39.80 14.84
C SER A 715 22.80 39.98 15.87
N THR A 716 22.45 39.85 17.15
CA THR A 716 23.39 39.94 18.27
C THR A 716 24.23 38.68 18.47
N LYS A 717 23.62 37.49 18.39
CA LYS A 717 24.26 36.17 18.51
C LYS A 717 24.71 35.61 17.16
N SER A 718 25.74 34.77 17.13
CA SER A 718 26.17 34.12 15.90
C SER A 718 25.21 33.02 15.49
N GLY A 719 24.87 32.97 14.20
CA GLY A 719 23.98 31.93 13.70
C GLY A 719 23.34 32.25 12.35
N LEU A 720 24.10 32.13 11.26
CA LEU A 720 23.49 31.74 9.98
C LEU A 720 22.73 30.39 10.10
N ILE A 721 22.93 29.64 11.20
CA ILE A 721 22.13 28.50 11.64
C ILE A 721 21.20 28.92 12.80
N GLU A 722 20.18 29.73 12.51
CA GLU A 722 18.96 29.67 13.31
C GLU A 722 18.39 28.23 13.19
N LYS A 723 18.37 27.47 14.30
CA LYS A 723 17.82 26.10 14.41
C LYS A 723 16.28 26.03 14.30
N ILE A 724 15.64 27.07 13.77
CA ILE A 724 14.26 27.47 14.08
C ILE A 724 13.30 27.20 12.89
N ASP A 725 13.50 26.15 12.08
CA ASP A 725 12.53 25.76 11.04
C ASP A 725 11.38 24.89 11.57
N GLN A 726 11.46 24.48 12.85
CA GLN A 726 10.38 23.83 13.61
C GLN A 726 9.46 24.81 14.33
N GLU A 727 9.89 26.07 14.53
CA GLU A 727 9.06 27.11 15.14
C GLU A 727 8.60 28.15 14.12
N ALA A 728 9.32 28.29 13.00
CA ALA A 728 8.86 29.07 11.86
C ALA A 728 7.56 28.52 11.28
N GLY A 729 6.50 29.33 11.35
CA GLY A 729 5.16 28.95 10.91
C GLY A 729 4.23 28.49 12.04
N LYS A 730 4.67 28.49 13.30
CA LYS A 730 3.73 28.48 14.43
C LYS A 730 2.91 29.78 14.42
N GLN A 731 1.68 29.74 14.94
CA GLN A 731 0.84 30.93 15.09
C GLN A 731 1.62 32.08 15.78
N GLY A 732 1.44 33.30 15.26
CA GLY A 732 2.10 34.51 15.76
C GLY A 732 3.57 34.67 15.34
N THR A 733 4.12 33.77 14.50
CA THR A 733 5.55 33.84 14.09
C THR A 733 5.79 34.20 12.64
N PHE A 734 4.77 34.17 11.76
CA PHE A 734 4.93 34.21 10.30
C PHE A 734 4.08 35.32 9.66
N TRP A 735 4.67 36.49 9.42
CA TRP A 735 3.93 37.70 9.05
C TRP A 735 3.08 37.60 7.78
N PRO A 736 3.40 36.81 6.74
CA PRO A 736 2.51 36.68 5.58
C PRO A 736 1.19 36.00 5.91
N GLY A 737 1.21 35.02 6.84
CA GLY A 737 0.00 34.32 7.30
C GLY A 737 -0.75 35.04 8.41
N GLU A 738 -0.04 35.77 9.28
CA GLU A 738 -0.66 36.49 10.42
C GLU A 738 -1.17 37.89 10.05
N TRP A 739 -0.44 38.64 9.21
CA TRP A 739 -0.73 40.05 8.96
C TRP A 739 -1.21 40.30 7.54
N LEU A 740 -0.45 39.85 6.54
CA LEU A 740 -0.77 40.14 5.13
C LEU A 740 -2.08 39.48 4.68
N SER A 741 -2.40 38.29 5.19
CA SER A 741 -3.66 37.60 4.93
C SER A 741 -4.89 38.40 5.38
N VAL A 742 -4.77 39.17 6.47
CA VAL A 742 -5.83 40.00 7.05
C VAL A 742 -5.91 41.35 6.36
N ASP A 743 -4.75 41.98 6.11
CA ASP A 743 -4.66 43.32 5.52
C ASP A 743 -4.89 43.29 4.00
N PHE A 744 -4.66 42.15 3.34
CA PHE A 744 -4.78 41.95 1.89
C PHE A 744 -5.52 40.64 1.51
N PRO A 745 -6.78 40.44 1.96
CA PRO A 745 -7.48 39.13 1.94
C PRO A 745 -7.93 38.64 0.55
N HIS A 746 -7.69 39.43 -0.50
CA HIS A 746 -8.08 39.10 -1.88
C HIS A 746 -7.01 38.33 -2.67
N ALA A 747 -5.83 38.14 -2.07
CA ALA A 747 -4.71 37.43 -2.69
C ALA A 747 -4.73 35.94 -2.35
N ARG A 748 -4.31 35.10 -3.31
CA ARG A 748 -3.73 33.79 -2.95
C ARG A 748 -2.29 34.03 -2.50
N LEU A 749 -1.97 33.57 -1.29
CA LEU A 749 -0.62 33.72 -0.72
C LEU A 749 0.12 32.37 -0.82
N PHE A 750 1.30 32.37 -1.43
CA PHE A 750 2.13 31.19 -1.64
C PHE A 750 3.54 31.38 -1.10
N THR A 751 4.16 30.34 -0.56
CA THR A 751 5.60 30.35 -0.25
C THR A 751 6.31 29.11 -0.78
N LEU A 752 7.47 29.31 -1.40
CA LEU A 752 8.19 28.26 -2.13
C LEU A 752 9.28 27.62 -1.28
N LYS A 753 9.51 26.32 -1.50
CA LYS A 753 10.56 25.52 -0.85
C LYS A 753 11.46 24.89 -1.89
N TYR A 754 12.76 25.16 -1.80
CA TYR A 754 13.78 24.54 -2.64
C TYR A 754 15.10 24.36 -1.88
N LYS A 755 16.00 23.48 -2.36
CA LYS A 755 17.27 23.19 -1.69
C LYS A 755 18.25 24.36 -1.87
N THR A 756 18.66 24.99 -0.77
CA THR A 756 19.59 26.14 -0.77
C THR A 756 20.74 25.95 0.23
N ASN A 757 21.78 25.21 -0.14
CA ASN A 757 22.96 24.96 0.67
C ASN A 757 24.07 26.00 0.38
N LEU A 758 24.74 26.49 1.43
CA LEU A 758 25.87 27.44 1.29
C LEU A 758 27.20 26.78 0.95
N THR A 759 27.45 25.58 1.48
CA THR A 759 28.74 24.90 1.32
C THR A 759 28.54 23.51 0.75
N GLN A 760 29.51 23.04 -0.03
CA GLN A 760 29.47 21.71 -0.63
C GLN A 760 29.40 20.58 0.42
N TRP A 761 29.94 20.81 1.63
CA TRP A 761 29.81 19.93 2.80
C TRP A 761 28.41 19.91 3.43
N SER A 762 27.60 20.95 3.23
CA SER A 762 26.17 20.93 3.62
C SER A 762 25.29 20.25 2.56
N GLY A 763 25.90 19.65 1.54
CA GLY A 763 25.24 19.07 0.37
C GLY A 763 25.36 19.95 -0.89
N ALA A 764 25.21 19.34 -2.06
CA ALA A 764 25.15 20.09 -3.31
C ALA A 764 23.92 21.00 -3.35
N SER A 765 24.09 22.21 -3.90
CA SER A 765 23.01 23.06 -4.39
C SER A 765 22.95 22.93 -5.90
N LEU A 766 21.73 22.91 -6.47
CA LEU A 766 21.56 23.02 -7.91
C LEU A 766 22.02 24.43 -8.39
N PRO A 767 22.53 24.57 -9.62
CA PRO A 767 22.78 25.85 -10.28
C PRO A 767 21.55 26.77 -10.29
N LEU A 768 21.74 28.09 -10.44
CA LEU A 768 20.65 29.06 -10.42
C LEU A 768 19.59 28.76 -11.49
N GLN A 769 20.04 28.35 -12.68
CA GLN A 769 19.18 27.97 -13.78
C GLN A 769 18.28 26.78 -13.43
N GLU A 770 18.85 25.66 -12.95
CA GLU A 770 18.11 24.44 -12.62
C GLU A 770 17.05 24.66 -11.52
N VAL A 771 17.38 25.44 -10.47
CA VAL A 771 16.40 25.85 -9.44
C VAL A 771 15.25 26.62 -10.07
N SER A 772 15.56 27.54 -10.99
CA SER A 772 14.56 28.40 -11.61
C SER A 772 13.67 27.63 -12.58
N SER A 773 14.21 26.67 -13.34
CA SER A 773 13.44 25.79 -14.23
C SER A 773 12.46 24.92 -13.45
N MET A 774 12.93 24.24 -12.39
CA MET A 774 12.10 23.40 -11.52
C MET A 774 10.97 24.18 -10.83
N LEU A 775 11.22 25.44 -10.43
CA LEU A 775 10.17 26.30 -9.88
C LEU A 775 9.22 26.82 -10.96
N LEU A 776 9.71 27.15 -12.15
CA LEU A 776 8.90 27.60 -13.28
C LEU A 776 7.82 26.56 -13.66
N GLU A 777 8.25 25.32 -13.86
CA GLU A 777 7.36 24.19 -14.17
C GLU A 777 6.24 24.05 -13.13
N LYS A 778 6.60 24.07 -11.84
CA LYS A 778 5.66 23.87 -10.73
C LYS A 778 4.71 25.07 -10.52
N LEU A 779 5.20 26.31 -10.70
CA LEU A 779 4.35 27.51 -10.63
C LEU A 779 3.31 27.52 -11.76
N VAL A 780 3.73 27.24 -13.00
CA VAL A 780 2.82 27.18 -14.14
C VAL A 780 1.82 26.03 -13.99
N ALA A 781 2.26 24.87 -13.51
CA ALA A 781 1.37 23.76 -13.18
C ALA A 781 0.32 24.12 -12.12
N ALA A 782 0.66 24.96 -11.14
CA ALA A 782 -0.24 25.44 -10.08
C ALA A 782 -1.20 26.58 -10.52
N ASP A 783 -1.26 26.89 -11.81
CA ASP A 783 -2.02 28.01 -12.40
C ASP A 783 -1.64 29.37 -11.77
N ILE A 784 -0.34 29.60 -11.61
CA ILE A 784 0.23 30.91 -11.26
C ILE A 784 0.68 31.58 -12.56
N GLY A 785 0.26 32.84 -12.75
CA GLY A 785 0.40 33.56 -14.01
C GLY A 785 -0.84 33.52 -14.92
N SER A 786 -1.95 32.90 -14.49
CA SER A 786 -3.28 33.08 -15.13
C SER A 786 -4.01 34.35 -14.69
N ARG A 787 -3.45 35.02 -13.67
CA ARG A 787 -3.92 36.25 -13.03
C ARG A 787 -2.70 37.06 -12.59
N PRO A 788 -2.84 38.34 -12.22
CA PRO A 788 -1.72 39.16 -11.78
C PRO A 788 -0.90 38.50 -10.65
N VAL A 789 0.43 38.53 -10.78
CA VAL A 789 1.39 37.93 -9.85
C VAL A 789 2.33 38.99 -9.31
N VAL A 790 2.59 38.95 -8.00
CA VAL A 790 3.65 39.70 -7.34
C VAL A 790 4.62 38.74 -6.65
N PHE A 791 5.89 38.80 -7.00
CA PHE A 791 6.93 38.02 -6.32
C PHE A 791 7.53 38.84 -5.17
N VAL A 792 7.54 38.27 -3.95
CA VAL A 792 8.24 38.85 -2.79
C VAL A 792 9.46 38.00 -2.51
N THR A 793 10.65 38.60 -2.61
CA THR A 793 11.90 37.84 -2.70
C THR A 793 12.95 38.31 -1.70
N HIS A 794 13.76 37.38 -1.20
CA HIS A 794 14.89 37.69 -0.31
C HIS A 794 16.19 37.16 -0.89
N SER A 795 17.23 38.01 -0.93
CA SER A 795 18.59 37.63 -1.28
C SER A 795 18.65 36.89 -2.63
N MET A 796 19.26 35.70 -2.68
CA MET A 796 19.31 34.85 -3.88
C MET A 796 17.92 34.55 -4.48
N GLY A 797 16.84 34.54 -3.69
CA GLY A 797 15.48 34.31 -4.19
C GLY A 797 15.04 35.35 -5.24
N GLY A 798 15.56 36.57 -5.15
CA GLY A 798 15.32 37.59 -6.18
C GLY A 798 15.96 37.24 -7.51
N LEU A 799 17.18 36.69 -7.49
CA LEU A 799 17.88 36.22 -8.68
C LEU A 799 17.22 34.98 -9.28
N VAL A 800 16.68 34.08 -8.45
CA VAL A 800 15.85 32.95 -8.88
C VAL A 800 14.64 33.47 -9.66
N VAL A 801 13.92 34.48 -9.15
CA VAL A 801 12.79 35.08 -9.88
C VAL A 801 13.23 35.77 -11.18
N LYS A 802 14.36 36.49 -11.21
CA LYS A 802 14.86 37.08 -12.48
C LYS A 802 15.17 36.01 -13.52
N GLN A 803 15.86 34.94 -13.13
CA GLN A 803 16.20 33.81 -14.00
C GLN A 803 14.95 33.05 -14.45
N LEU A 804 13.97 32.87 -13.58
CA LEU A 804 12.69 32.23 -13.85
C LEU A 804 11.86 33.01 -14.88
N LEU A 805 11.73 34.33 -14.72
CA LEU A 805 11.00 35.18 -15.68
C LEU A 805 11.72 35.27 -17.03
N TYR A 806 13.06 35.32 -17.02
CA TYR A 806 13.85 35.23 -18.25
C TYR A 806 13.60 33.90 -18.97
N GLN A 807 13.63 32.77 -18.24
CA GLN A 807 13.41 31.44 -18.79
C GLN A 807 11.98 31.27 -19.33
N ALA A 808 10.98 31.72 -18.56
CA ALA A 808 9.58 31.77 -18.99
C ALA A 808 9.41 32.55 -20.31
N LYS A 809 10.18 33.63 -20.49
CA LYS A 809 10.16 34.37 -21.76
C LYS A 809 10.79 33.58 -22.90
N THR A 810 11.90 32.90 -22.69
CA THR A 810 12.55 32.07 -23.73
C THR A 810 11.73 30.83 -24.10
N GLU A 811 10.95 30.29 -23.17
CA GLU A 811 10.06 29.13 -23.37
C GLU A 811 8.65 29.52 -23.89
N ASN A 812 8.43 30.80 -24.19
CA ASN A 812 7.15 31.36 -24.63
C ASN A 812 5.97 31.19 -23.64
N LEU A 813 6.27 31.02 -22.35
CA LEU A 813 5.32 31.02 -21.23
C LEU A 813 4.88 32.46 -20.90
N ASN A 814 4.36 33.15 -21.93
CA ASN A 814 4.09 34.59 -21.93
C ASN A 814 3.06 34.98 -20.87
N ASN A 815 2.12 34.10 -20.48
CA ASN A 815 1.13 34.39 -19.44
C ASN A 815 1.80 34.76 -18.10
N LEU A 816 2.77 33.96 -17.65
CA LEU A 816 3.48 34.25 -16.40
C LEU A 816 4.28 35.55 -16.48
N VAL A 817 4.98 35.79 -17.59
CA VAL A 817 5.78 37.01 -17.77
C VAL A 817 4.91 38.26 -17.86
N ASN A 818 3.82 38.22 -18.63
CA ASN A 818 2.93 39.35 -18.86
C ASN A 818 2.04 39.67 -17.66
N ASN A 819 1.66 38.66 -16.87
CA ASN A 819 0.86 38.85 -15.66
C ASN A 819 1.72 39.05 -14.40
N THR A 820 3.05 38.97 -14.47
CA THR A 820 3.89 39.40 -13.34
C THR A 820 3.93 40.92 -13.32
N ILE A 821 3.14 41.54 -12.44
CA ILE A 821 2.96 43.00 -12.36
C ILE A 821 3.88 43.67 -11.34
N GLY A 822 4.51 42.90 -10.44
CA GLY A 822 5.47 43.43 -9.48
C GLY A 822 6.51 42.42 -8.99
N VAL A 823 7.72 42.92 -8.68
CA VAL A 823 8.70 42.16 -7.88
C VAL A 823 9.25 43.02 -6.74
N VAL A 824 9.28 42.45 -5.54
CA VAL A 824 9.90 43.03 -4.35
C VAL A 824 11.20 42.31 -4.04
N PHE A 825 12.28 43.07 -3.80
CA PHE A 825 13.63 42.57 -3.57
C PHE A 825 14.19 43.01 -2.21
N TYR A 826 14.18 42.12 -1.21
CA TYR A 826 14.93 42.34 0.04
C TYR A 826 16.38 41.90 -0.11
N SER A 827 17.34 42.83 0.05
CA SER A 827 18.79 42.54 0.01
C SER A 827 19.21 41.68 -1.19
N CYS A 828 18.62 41.87 -2.37
CA CYS A 828 18.91 41.03 -3.54
C CYS A 828 20.25 41.44 -4.20
N PRO A 829 21.25 40.56 -4.34
CA PRO A 829 22.55 40.90 -4.93
C PRO A 829 22.49 41.01 -6.45
N HIS A 830 21.91 42.09 -6.98
CA HIS A 830 21.69 42.27 -8.42
C HIS A 830 22.96 42.37 -9.25
N PHE A 831 24.07 42.79 -8.66
CA PHE A 831 25.37 42.90 -9.33
C PHE A 831 26.47 42.04 -8.67
N GLY A 832 26.07 41.14 -7.75
CA GLY A 832 26.95 40.25 -6.99
C GLY A 832 26.94 40.50 -5.48
N SER A 833 27.69 39.72 -4.71
CA SER A 833 27.75 39.84 -3.24
C SER A 833 29.17 39.71 -2.72
N LYS A 834 29.51 40.47 -1.67
CA LYS A 834 30.83 40.42 -1.01
C LYS A 834 31.14 39.02 -0.46
N LEU A 835 30.09 38.27 -0.11
CA LEU A 835 30.18 36.87 0.32
C LEU A 835 30.61 35.91 -0.81
N ALA A 836 30.18 36.14 -2.05
CA ALA A 836 30.55 35.31 -3.21
C ALA A 836 31.97 35.57 -3.74
N ASP A 837 32.49 36.79 -3.50
CA ASP A 837 33.83 37.22 -3.94
C ASP A 837 34.97 36.76 -3.02
N MET A 838 34.65 36.18 -1.85
CA MET A 838 35.63 35.82 -0.83
C MET A 838 36.67 34.78 -1.33
N PRO A 839 37.98 34.96 -1.05
CA PRO A 839 39.01 34.05 -1.52
C PRO A 839 38.89 32.61 -0.98
N TRP A 840 38.79 31.66 -1.91
CA TRP A 840 38.69 30.19 -1.77
C TRP A 840 39.73 29.50 -0.87
N ARG A 841 40.72 30.24 -0.35
CA ARG A 841 41.84 29.73 0.47
C ARG A 841 41.69 30.02 1.97
N MET A 842 40.65 30.72 2.41
CA MET A 842 40.51 31.20 3.79
C MET A 842 39.98 30.16 4.81
N GLY A 843 40.46 28.91 4.71
CA GLY A 843 40.24 27.85 5.69
C GLY A 843 39.40 26.66 5.22
N LEU A 844 39.68 25.47 5.77
CA LEU A 844 39.09 24.16 5.40
C LEU A 844 37.56 24.05 5.60
N VAL A 845 36.88 25.09 6.13
CA VAL A 845 35.50 25.04 6.64
C VAL A 845 34.47 25.59 5.64
N LEU A 846 34.88 26.47 4.71
CA LEU A 846 33.97 27.22 3.83
C LEU A 846 34.32 27.05 2.35
N ARG A 847 34.07 25.87 1.77
CA ARG A 847 33.99 25.71 0.30
C ARG A 847 32.59 26.10 -0.18
N PRO A 848 32.39 27.21 -0.91
CA PRO A 848 31.09 27.61 -1.42
C PRO A 848 30.52 26.55 -2.37
N ALA A 849 29.20 26.38 -2.39
CA ALA A 849 28.55 25.55 -3.42
C ALA A 849 28.79 26.14 -4.83
N PRO A 850 28.84 25.32 -5.90
CA PRO A 850 29.08 25.80 -7.27
C PRO A 850 28.14 26.93 -7.71
N SER A 851 26.88 26.89 -7.28
CA SER A 851 25.88 27.94 -7.53
C SER A 851 26.24 29.32 -6.97
N ILE A 852 27.11 29.41 -5.95
CA ILE A 852 27.61 30.69 -5.43
C ILE A 852 28.68 31.28 -6.37
N GLY A 853 29.35 30.45 -7.18
CA GLY A 853 30.29 30.92 -8.19
C GLY A 853 29.65 31.80 -9.28
N GLU A 854 28.37 31.56 -9.58
CA GLU A 854 27.56 32.36 -10.52
C GLU A 854 27.17 33.74 -9.94
N LEU A 855 27.23 33.88 -8.60
CA LEU A 855 26.81 35.05 -7.81
C LEU A 855 27.94 36.05 -7.52
N ARG A 856 29.13 35.85 -8.10
CA ARG A 856 30.27 36.78 -7.96
C ARG A 856 29.98 38.14 -8.58
N SER A 857 30.60 39.16 -8.03
CA SER A 857 30.52 40.52 -8.58
C SER A 857 31.13 40.58 -9.99
N GLY A 858 30.46 41.29 -10.88
CA GLY A 858 30.84 41.36 -12.31
C GLY A 858 30.43 40.14 -13.16
N SER A 859 29.61 39.23 -12.63
CA SER A 859 29.02 38.12 -13.41
C SER A 859 28.13 38.66 -14.56
N PRO A 860 28.45 38.37 -15.85
CA PRO A 860 27.67 38.89 -16.98
C PRO A 860 26.20 38.43 -16.96
N ARG A 861 25.92 37.24 -16.41
CA ARG A 861 24.56 36.71 -16.30
C ARG A 861 23.70 37.53 -15.34
N LEU A 862 24.28 38.06 -14.25
CA LEU A 862 23.53 38.93 -13.33
C LEU A 862 23.13 40.25 -14.00
N VAL A 863 24.03 40.82 -14.81
CA VAL A 863 23.76 42.03 -15.60
C VAL A 863 22.63 41.78 -16.61
N GLU A 864 22.71 40.70 -17.38
CA GLU A 864 21.70 40.29 -18.36
C GLU A 864 20.32 40.09 -17.71
N LEU A 865 20.26 39.39 -16.57
CA LEU A 865 19.03 39.20 -15.80
C LEU A 865 18.49 40.53 -15.25
N ASN A 866 19.36 41.46 -14.84
CA ASN A 866 18.93 42.78 -14.40
C ASN A 866 18.38 43.63 -15.56
N ASP A 867 19.03 43.60 -16.72
CA ASP A 867 18.60 44.32 -17.91
C ASP A 867 17.28 43.78 -18.48
N PHE A 868 17.01 42.48 -18.36
CA PHE A 868 15.71 41.91 -18.71
C PHE A 868 14.57 42.50 -17.86
N ILE A 869 14.72 42.53 -16.52
CA ILE A 869 13.74 43.15 -15.62
C ILE A 869 13.62 44.66 -15.87
N ARG A 870 14.74 45.35 -16.14
CA ARG A 870 14.76 46.77 -16.53
C ARG A 870 13.94 47.04 -17.79
N GLN A 871 13.95 46.12 -18.76
CA GLN A 871 13.13 46.25 -19.98
C GLN A 871 11.64 46.06 -19.71
N LEU A 872 11.23 45.19 -18.79
CA LEU A 872 9.83 45.04 -18.37
C LEU A 872 9.33 46.30 -17.66
N HIS A 873 10.12 46.81 -16.70
CA HIS A 873 9.82 48.06 -15.98
C HIS A 873 9.74 49.27 -16.93
N LYS A 874 10.70 49.43 -17.86
CA LYS A 874 10.66 50.52 -18.86
C LYS A 874 9.45 50.47 -19.80
N LYS A 875 8.76 49.33 -19.91
CA LYS A 875 7.52 49.18 -20.68
C LYS A 875 6.25 49.43 -19.86
N GLY A 876 6.38 49.71 -18.56
CA GLY A 876 5.24 49.83 -17.64
C GLY A 876 4.51 48.51 -17.37
N LEU A 877 5.18 47.36 -17.61
CA LEU A 877 4.60 46.03 -17.39
C LEU A 877 4.91 45.47 -16.00
N LEU A 878 5.89 46.06 -15.30
CA LEU A 878 6.41 45.51 -14.05
C LEU A 878 6.93 46.63 -13.13
N GLU A 879 6.28 46.83 -11.99
CA GLU A 879 6.79 47.70 -10.93
C GLU A 879 7.84 46.97 -10.09
N VAL A 880 8.79 47.70 -9.50
CA VAL A 880 9.85 47.12 -8.66
C VAL A 880 10.01 47.93 -7.38
N LEU A 881 10.12 47.21 -6.25
CA LEU A 881 10.44 47.77 -4.92
C LEU A 881 11.66 47.04 -4.35
N SER A 882 12.70 47.77 -3.95
CA SER A 882 13.94 47.21 -3.42
C SER A 882 14.21 47.69 -1.99
N PHE A 883 14.54 46.76 -1.09
CA PHE A 883 14.97 47.05 0.28
C PHE A 883 16.47 46.77 0.46
N CYS A 884 17.17 47.69 1.10
CA CYS A 884 18.62 47.60 1.33
C CYS A 884 18.95 47.44 2.84
N GLU A 885 19.91 46.57 3.15
CA GLU A 885 20.47 46.43 4.51
C GLU A 885 21.46 47.57 4.84
N THR A 886 21.71 47.80 6.13
CA THR A 886 22.66 48.81 6.62
C THR A 886 23.61 48.31 7.71
N LYS A 887 23.46 47.05 8.15
CA LYS A 887 24.30 46.43 9.19
C LYS A 887 24.96 45.14 8.72
N VAL A 888 26.17 44.91 9.23
CA VAL A 888 26.95 43.70 9.00
C VAL A 888 26.33 42.48 9.70
N THR A 889 26.24 41.36 8.98
CA THR A 889 25.64 40.10 9.44
C THR A 889 26.72 39.16 10.01
N PRO A 890 26.50 38.51 11.17
CA PRO A 890 27.42 37.51 11.72
C PRO A 890 27.37 36.19 10.93
N LEU A 891 28.50 35.78 10.38
CA LEU A 891 28.62 34.59 9.52
C LEU A 891 29.11 33.34 10.27
N VAL A 892 30.07 33.50 11.18
CA VAL A 892 30.72 32.41 11.96
C VAL A 892 31.11 32.93 13.36
N GLU A 893 30.92 32.13 14.41
CA GLU A 893 31.53 32.36 15.73
C GLU A 893 32.80 31.52 15.90
N GLY A 894 33.84 32.13 16.48
CA GLY A 894 35.02 31.44 17.00
C GLY A 894 34.96 31.28 18.52
N TYR A 895 35.86 30.47 19.06
CA TYR A 895 36.04 30.36 20.52
C TYR A 895 36.35 31.73 21.13
N GLY A 896 35.74 32.03 22.28
CA GLY A 896 35.95 33.30 23.00
C GLY A 896 35.04 34.46 22.57
N GLY A 897 33.95 34.20 21.82
CA GLY A 897 32.96 35.23 21.47
C GLY A 897 33.34 36.13 20.29
N TRP A 898 34.40 35.78 19.56
CA TRP A 898 34.73 36.44 18.29
C TRP A 898 33.74 36.02 17.21
N ALA A 899 33.18 36.98 16.47
CA ALA A 899 32.28 36.69 15.35
C ALA A 899 32.75 37.38 14.07
N PHE A 900 32.91 36.61 12.99
CA PHE A 900 33.19 37.17 11.67
C PHE A 900 31.91 37.81 11.12
N ARG A 901 31.87 39.14 11.06
CA ARG A 901 30.72 39.93 10.57
C ARG A 901 31.04 40.56 9.20
N MET A 902 30.07 40.54 8.28
CA MET A 902 30.20 41.14 6.95
C MET A 902 28.87 41.70 6.46
N GLU A 903 28.91 42.83 5.76
CA GLU A 903 27.80 43.29 4.91
C GLU A 903 27.69 42.32 3.73
N ILE A 904 26.55 41.64 3.57
CA ILE A 904 26.43 40.54 2.61
C ILE A 904 26.16 41.13 1.22
N VAL A 905 25.22 42.08 1.14
CA VAL A 905 24.84 42.75 -0.09
C VAL A 905 24.93 44.26 0.13
N PRO A 906 25.95 44.94 -0.45
CA PRO A 906 26.07 46.38 -0.32
C PRO A 906 24.98 47.11 -1.13
N ILE A 907 24.67 48.35 -0.76
CA ILE A 907 23.55 49.11 -1.34
C ILE A 907 23.63 49.25 -2.87
N GLU A 908 24.83 49.36 -3.43
CA GLU A 908 25.07 49.46 -4.88
C GLU A 908 24.72 48.16 -5.62
N SER A 909 24.66 47.03 -4.93
CA SER A 909 24.18 45.74 -5.47
C SER A 909 22.72 45.44 -5.11
N ALA A 910 22.24 45.95 -3.96
CA ALA A 910 20.87 45.77 -3.51
C ALA A 910 19.83 46.56 -4.34
N TYR A 911 20.23 47.68 -4.96
CA TYR A 911 19.39 48.48 -5.84
C TYR A 911 19.65 48.15 -7.33
N PRO A 912 18.65 47.77 -8.14
CA PRO A 912 18.86 47.36 -9.54
C PRO A 912 19.09 48.54 -10.52
N GLY A 913 19.01 49.77 -10.03
CA GLY A 913 19.13 51.01 -10.80
C GLY A 913 17.81 51.53 -11.38
N PHE A 914 16.67 51.02 -10.91
CA PHE A 914 15.31 51.43 -11.28
C PHE A 914 14.29 50.89 -10.26
N GLY A 915 13.07 51.42 -10.27
CA GLY A 915 12.05 51.12 -9.26
C GLY A 915 12.22 51.93 -7.98
N ASP A 916 11.35 51.68 -7.01
CA ASP A 916 11.35 52.34 -5.70
C ASP A 916 12.40 51.69 -4.78
N ILE A 917 13.05 52.49 -3.91
CA ILE A 917 14.11 52.04 -3.00
C ILE A 917 13.81 52.45 -1.55
N VAL A 918 13.95 51.49 -0.62
CA VAL A 918 13.79 51.68 0.82
C VAL A 918 15.06 51.23 1.53
N VAL A 919 15.71 52.13 2.26
CA VAL A 919 16.91 51.81 3.05
C VAL A 919 16.48 51.44 4.47
N LEU A 920 16.69 50.19 4.88
CA LEU A 920 16.30 49.71 6.21
C LEU A 920 17.40 50.07 7.22
N GLU A 921 17.20 51.15 7.96
CA GLU A 921 18.10 51.57 9.02
C GLU A 921 18.29 50.49 10.09
N SER A 922 19.50 50.41 10.62
CA SER A 922 19.91 49.47 11.66
C SER A 922 19.60 47.98 11.41
N THR A 923 19.37 47.60 10.16
CA THR A 923 18.91 46.26 9.78
C THR A 923 19.99 45.46 9.04
N ASP A 924 20.13 44.18 9.39
CA ASP A 924 21.07 43.26 8.73
C ASP A 924 20.42 42.42 7.61
N HIS A 925 21.22 41.61 6.91
CA HIS A 925 20.77 40.79 5.78
C HIS A 925 19.72 39.74 6.15
N ILE A 926 19.77 39.22 7.39
CA ILE A 926 18.90 38.13 7.83
C ILE A 926 17.51 38.67 8.20
N ASN A 927 17.46 39.88 8.76
CA ASN A 927 16.25 40.49 9.28
C ASN A 927 15.65 41.56 8.35
N SER A 928 16.25 41.83 7.19
CA SER A 928 15.71 42.77 6.19
C SER A 928 14.30 42.39 5.68
N CYS A 929 13.98 41.09 5.61
CA CYS A 929 12.65 40.58 5.26
C CYS A 929 11.77 40.18 6.48
N LYS A 930 12.22 40.54 7.69
CA LYS A 930 11.55 40.22 8.96
C LYS A 930 11.12 41.51 9.68
N PRO A 931 9.85 41.94 9.55
CA PRO A 931 9.34 43.07 10.30
C PRO A 931 9.24 42.74 11.80
N VAL A 932 9.45 43.74 12.66
CA VAL A 932 9.29 43.60 14.12
C VAL A 932 7.85 43.86 14.58
N ASN A 933 7.10 44.67 13.83
CA ASN A 933 5.69 44.98 14.06
C ASN A 933 5.03 45.42 12.73
N ARG A 934 3.74 45.78 12.77
CA ARG A 934 2.96 46.20 11.59
C ARG A 934 3.28 47.62 11.10
N ASP A 935 3.99 48.43 11.88
CA ASP A 935 4.39 49.80 11.52
C ASP A 935 5.81 49.85 10.91
N ASP A 936 6.49 48.69 10.86
CA ASP A 936 7.85 48.52 10.36
C ASP A 936 7.93 48.84 8.85
N PRO A 937 8.89 49.67 8.39
CA PRO A 937 9.05 50.00 6.98
C PRO A 937 9.20 48.78 6.06
N SER A 938 9.77 47.67 6.56
CA SER A 938 9.87 46.43 5.78
C SER A 938 8.53 45.77 5.50
N TYR A 939 7.46 46.09 6.25
CA TYR A 939 6.09 45.60 6.02
C TYR A 939 5.19 46.66 5.37
N THR A 940 5.17 47.89 5.91
CA THR A 940 4.25 48.95 5.47
C THR A 940 4.44 49.31 3.99
N GLU A 941 5.68 49.38 3.52
CA GLU A 941 6.02 49.68 2.12
C GLU A 941 5.58 48.55 1.17
N ILE A 942 5.67 47.27 1.58
CA ILE A 942 5.09 46.17 0.79
C ILE A 942 3.57 46.26 0.73
N LEU A 943 2.91 46.53 1.85
CA LEU A 943 1.45 46.62 1.89
C LEU A 943 0.96 47.77 1.00
N GLY A 944 1.61 48.94 1.07
CA GLY A 944 1.36 50.08 0.17
C GLY A 944 1.59 49.73 -1.31
N PHE A 945 2.69 49.03 -1.63
CA PHE A 945 3.01 48.57 -2.97
C PHE A 945 1.98 47.57 -3.53
N LEU A 946 1.50 46.64 -2.72
CA LEU A 946 0.43 45.69 -3.09
C LEU A 946 -0.92 46.40 -3.33
N HIS A 947 -1.26 47.40 -2.52
CA HIS A 947 -2.46 48.23 -2.76
C HIS A 947 -2.34 49.07 -4.04
N LYS A 948 -1.18 49.71 -4.29
CA LYS A 948 -0.86 50.43 -5.54
C LYS A 948 -1.06 49.51 -6.75
N LEU A 949 -0.44 48.32 -6.73
CA LEU A 949 -0.52 47.36 -7.81
C LEU A 949 -1.92 46.83 -8.07
N LYS A 950 -2.69 46.54 -7.01
CA LYS A 950 -4.09 46.14 -7.11
C LYS A 950 -4.92 47.23 -7.80
N ALA A 951 -4.82 48.48 -7.34
CA ALA A 951 -5.58 49.60 -7.90
C ALA A 951 -5.28 49.91 -9.39
N LEU A 952 -4.12 49.46 -9.89
CA LEU A 952 -3.73 49.61 -11.30
C LEU A 952 -4.22 48.46 -12.20
N HIS A 953 -4.56 47.29 -11.64
CA HIS A 953 -4.79 46.05 -12.41
C HIS A 953 -6.11 45.31 -12.09
N THR A 954 -6.91 45.78 -11.12
CA THR A 954 -8.20 45.16 -10.72
C THR A 954 -9.27 46.21 -10.40
#